data_AF-A0A1T3MFJ2-F1
#
_entry.id   AF-A0A1T3MFJ2-F1
#
_cell.length_a   1.000
_cell.length_b   1.000
_cell.length_c   1.000
_cell.angle_alpha   90.00
_cell.angle_beta   90.00
_cell.angle_gamma   90.00
#
_symmetry.space_group_name_H-M   'P 1'
#
loop_
_entity.id
_entity.type
_entity.pdbx_description
1 polymer ?
#
loop_
_entity_poly.entity_id
_entity_poly.type
_entity_poly.pdbx_seq_one_letter_code
_entity_poly.pdbx_strand_id
1 'polypeptide(L)'
;MGFLDTILKGFLGNKNEKDLKEVKKVVEKIKKTEPAIGQLSDDGLREKTREFQQKIQDATANVRKQIEDIQSKIETTENVDEKEALYGQVADLNKVAYQQEEKVLGDILPEAFALLKETARRWAQNGEIRVTASDRDRELAATKDFVVIEGDQAIWKSEWDAAGTAVKWDMVHYDVQFIGGTILHQGKIAEMATGEGKTLVGTLPIFLNALPGRGVHVVTVNDYLAKRDSAWMAPIFEFHGLSVDCIDNHQPNSESRRKAYRSSITYGTNNEFGFDYLRDNMVNSPEELVQGELNYAIVDEVDSVLVDDARTPLIISGPVPQGDRQEFDLLKPSVDRIVEVQKKTITGIFNEAKKLIAAGNKKEGGFKLLQAFRGLPKNRQLIKFLSEEGNRALLQKTEAQYMADNNREMPKVDKDLYFVIDEKNNQVDLTDKGVEYMSQGNSDPGFFVLPDIATEIAELEKQNLPKEEEFAAKEELYRDFAVKSERVHTLSQLLKAYSLFEKDDEYVVIDGEVKIVDEQTGRIMEGRRYSDGLHQAIEAKENVKIEAATQTFATITLQNYFRMYNKLAGMTGTAETEAGELWEIYKLDVVVIPTNRPIQRHDKHDLVYKTNREKYNAVIEEIEKLTAAGRPVLVGTTSVEISQLLSKALQLRKIQHQVLNAKLHKKEAEIVAGAGQPGVVTIATNMAGRGTDIKLSKEVKEAGGLAIIGTERHDSRRVDRQLRGRAGRQGDPGSSQFYVSLEDNLMRLFGSERIAKMMDKMGHKDGDVIQHSMISRSIERAQKKVEENNFGIRKRLLEYDDVMNKQRDVIYKRRKNALFGEHLKFDIMNMIYETAGSIVNQTKADNNFKEFEFEIIKNFTMDVPVSESEFKNMQAPALIDKVYNTAVEDYKQKLALLKEKAFPIIENVYQNQGSMFKMIQVPFSDGHRTLTIVTDLQKAYETHCESLITDFEKNISLGIIDENWKNHLREMDDLRRSSQGAVYEQKDPLVIYKQESFFLFSEMVDKINKEIVSFLYKGEIPA
;
A
#
# COMPACT_ATOMS: atom_id res chain seq x y z
N MET A 1 -14.35 9.23 -30.75
CA MET A 1 -14.68 10.51 -30.11
C MET A 1 -15.80 11.15 -30.90
N GLY A 2 -16.95 11.38 -30.27
CA GLY A 2 -18.15 11.86 -30.94
C GLY A 2 -18.23 13.39 -30.99
N PHE A 3 -18.99 13.89 -31.95
CA PHE A 3 -19.32 15.32 -32.15
C PHE A 3 -19.79 16.02 -30.87
N LEU A 4 -20.47 15.29 -29.97
CA LEU A 4 -20.94 15.78 -28.67
C LEU A 4 -19.81 16.13 -27.68
N ASP A 5 -18.70 15.38 -27.63
CA ASP A 5 -17.53 15.70 -26.79
C ASP A 5 -16.86 17.01 -27.24
N THR A 6 -16.91 17.29 -28.53
CA THR A 6 -16.28 18.47 -29.13
C THR A 6 -17.09 19.73 -28.79
N ILE A 7 -18.42 19.60 -28.75
CA ILE A 7 -19.34 20.67 -28.36
C ILE A 7 -19.28 20.92 -26.84
N LEU A 8 -19.24 19.87 -26.02
CA LEU A 8 -19.10 19.99 -24.56
C LEU A 8 -17.77 20.67 -24.16
N LYS A 9 -16.64 20.31 -24.81
CA LYS A 9 -15.35 21.00 -24.61
C LYS A 9 -15.36 22.46 -25.07
N GLY A 10 -16.09 22.77 -26.14
CA GLY A 10 -16.22 24.14 -26.66
C GLY A 10 -17.06 25.07 -25.78
N PHE A 11 -18.03 24.54 -25.02
CA PHE A 11 -18.96 25.35 -24.21
C PHE A 11 -18.52 25.54 -22.75
N LEU A 12 -17.81 24.57 -22.16
CA LEU A 12 -17.37 24.61 -20.76
C LEU A 12 -15.91 25.07 -20.56
N GLY A 13 -15.14 25.22 -21.65
CA GLY A 13 -13.69 25.43 -21.58
C GLY A 13 -12.97 24.19 -21.06
N ASN A 14 -11.72 23.99 -21.48
CA ASN A 14 -10.91 22.90 -20.96
C ASN A 14 -10.44 23.27 -19.54
N LYS A 15 -10.82 22.49 -18.51
CA LYS A 15 -10.39 22.71 -17.10
C LYS A 15 -8.87 22.93 -17.00
N ASN A 16 -8.09 22.17 -17.77
CA ASN A 16 -6.63 22.30 -17.81
C ASN A 16 -6.17 23.68 -18.34
N GLU A 17 -6.84 24.23 -19.34
CA GLU A 17 -6.51 25.58 -19.86
C GLU A 17 -6.82 26.68 -18.85
N LYS A 18 -7.90 26.53 -18.08
CA LYS A 18 -8.24 27.45 -16.99
C LYS A 18 -7.18 27.43 -15.89
N ASP A 19 -6.81 26.23 -15.43
CA ASP A 19 -5.79 26.03 -14.39
C ASP A 19 -4.43 26.61 -14.84
N LEU A 20 -4.01 26.34 -16.07
CA LEU A 20 -2.78 26.92 -16.63
C LEU A 20 -2.85 28.44 -16.75
N LYS A 21 -4.01 29.03 -17.06
CA LYS A 21 -4.19 30.49 -17.14
C LYS A 21 -4.04 31.15 -15.78
N GLU A 22 -4.54 30.53 -14.70
CA GLU A 22 -4.38 31.03 -13.35
C GLU A 22 -2.93 30.94 -12.88
N VAL A 23 -2.27 29.80 -13.11
CA VAL A 23 -0.86 29.58 -12.71
C VAL A 23 0.09 30.47 -13.51
N LYS A 24 -0.19 30.77 -14.79
CA LYS A 24 0.60 31.74 -15.57
C LYS A 24 0.70 33.12 -14.90
N LYS A 25 -0.38 33.58 -14.24
CA LYS A 25 -0.34 34.84 -13.48
C LYS A 25 0.63 34.76 -12.29
N VAL A 26 0.77 33.60 -11.67
CA VAL A 26 1.73 33.35 -10.59
C VAL A 26 3.16 33.36 -11.13
N VAL A 27 3.41 32.72 -12.28
CA VAL A 27 4.71 32.77 -12.96
C VAL A 27 5.10 34.20 -13.33
N GLU A 28 4.17 35.02 -13.81
CA GLU A 28 4.43 36.45 -14.05
C GLU A 28 4.80 37.22 -12.77
N LYS A 29 4.21 36.87 -11.62
CA LYS A 29 4.60 37.45 -10.33
C LYS A 29 6.01 37.02 -9.91
N ILE A 30 6.36 35.73 -10.06
CA ILE A 30 7.73 35.22 -9.80
C ILE A 30 8.74 36.00 -10.64
N LYS A 31 8.48 36.16 -11.93
CA LYS A 31 9.39 36.89 -12.82
C LYS A 31 9.55 38.37 -12.46
N LYS A 32 8.52 38.98 -11.84
CA LYS A 32 8.59 40.36 -11.34
C LYS A 32 9.44 40.48 -10.07
N THR A 33 9.54 39.44 -9.25
CA THR A 33 10.35 39.44 -8.02
C THR A 33 11.82 39.06 -8.27
N GLU A 34 12.11 38.31 -9.33
CA GLU A 34 13.47 37.88 -9.72
C GLU A 34 14.53 39.01 -9.69
N PRO A 35 14.31 40.22 -10.24
CA PRO A 35 15.33 41.28 -10.21
C PRO A 35 15.69 41.75 -8.79
N ALA A 36 14.71 41.81 -7.89
CA ALA A 36 14.94 42.23 -6.50
C ALA A 36 15.72 41.16 -5.72
N ILE A 37 15.37 39.89 -5.91
CA ILE A 37 16.09 38.75 -5.33
C ILE A 37 17.52 38.67 -5.88
N GLY A 38 17.71 38.92 -7.18
CA GLY A 38 19.03 38.90 -7.82
C GLY A 38 20.02 39.95 -7.29
N GLN A 39 19.53 40.98 -6.60
CA GLN A 39 20.38 42.01 -5.96
C GLN A 39 20.86 41.64 -4.55
N LEU A 40 20.35 40.56 -3.97
CA LEU A 40 20.75 40.12 -2.63
C LEU A 40 22.22 39.66 -2.60
N SER A 41 22.91 39.86 -1.48
CA SER A 41 24.19 39.19 -1.22
C SER A 41 23.98 37.69 -1.02
N ASP A 42 25.05 36.90 -1.03
CA ASP A 42 24.96 35.46 -0.72
C ASP A 42 24.38 35.22 0.68
N ASP A 43 24.79 36.01 1.68
CA ASP A 43 24.17 36.02 3.02
C ASP A 43 22.71 36.48 2.97
N GLY A 44 22.40 37.47 2.12
CA GLY A 44 21.05 37.97 1.91
C GLY A 44 20.06 36.90 1.42
N LEU A 45 20.54 35.87 0.70
CA LEU A 45 19.70 34.74 0.31
C LEU A 45 19.22 33.93 1.53
N ARG A 46 20.08 33.77 2.54
CA ARG A 46 19.76 33.07 3.79
C ARG A 46 18.87 33.92 4.70
N GLU A 47 19.17 35.20 4.81
CA GLU A 47 18.36 36.16 5.56
C GLU A 47 16.94 36.22 5.02
N LYS A 48 16.78 36.14 3.69
CA LYS A 48 15.45 36.11 3.07
C LYS A 48 14.61 34.91 3.50
N THR A 49 15.22 33.73 3.67
CA THR A 49 14.52 32.57 4.24
C THR A 49 14.08 32.82 5.69
N ARG A 50 14.93 33.44 6.51
CA ARG A 50 14.57 33.79 7.90
C ARG A 50 13.42 34.80 7.94
N GLU A 51 13.40 35.76 7.01
CA GLU A 51 12.28 36.71 6.86
C GLU A 51 10.96 35.96 6.58
N PHE A 52 10.98 34.95 5.70
CA PHE A 52 9.78 34.13 5.44
C PHE A 52 9.33 33.35 6.68
N GLN A 53 10.25 32.71 7.40
CA GLN A 53 9.93 31.99 8.64
C GLN A 53 9.33 32.93 9.69
N GLN A 54 9.89 34.13 9.85
CA GLN A 54 9.37 35.14 10.77
C GLN A 54 7.94 35.57 10.37
N LYS A 55 7.67 35.84 9.09
CA LYS A 55 6.32 36.19 8.61
C LYS A 55 5.28 35.12 8.94
N ILE A 56 5.65 33.84 8.83
CA ILE A 56 4.78 32.71 9.15
C ILE A 56 4.53 32.63 10.67
N GLN A 57 5.58 32.80 11.47
CA GLN A 57 5.48 32.82 12.93
C GLN A 57 4.62 34.00 13.42
N ASP A 58 4.84 35.19 12.89
CA ASP A 58 4.08 36.40 13.24
C ASP A 58 2.59 36.25 12.91
N ALA A 59 2.27 35.64 11.76
CA ALA A 59 0.90 35.41 11.34
C ALA A 59 0.14 34.45 12.27
N THR A 60 0.85 33.51 12.90
CA THR A 60 0.26 32.50 13.81
C THR A 60 0.47 32.78 15.28
N ALA A 61 1.23 33.83 15.65
CA ALA A 61 1.64 34.09 17.03
C ALA A 61 0.45 34.20 18.01
N ASN A 62 -0.64 34.85 17.60
CA ASN A 62 -1.83 34.96 18.45
C ASN A 62 -2.51 33.60 18.69
N VAL A 63 -2.66 32.79 17.63
CA VAL A 63 -3.28 31.47 17.72
C VAL A 63 -2.41 30.50 18.51
N ARG A 64 -1.08 30.53 18.31
CA ARG A 64 -0.13 29.74 19.09
C ARG A 64 -0.18 30.10 20.57
N LYS A 65 -0.22 31.38 20.91
CA LYS A 65 -0.39 31.83 22.29
C LYS A 65 -1.70 31.32 22.91
N GLN A 66 -2.80 31.35 22.16
CA GLN A 66 -4.07 30.79 22.64
C GLN A 66 -3.98 29.28 22.89
N ILE A 67 -3.28 28.54 22.02
CA ILE A 67 -3.03 27.11 22.20
C ILE A 67 -2.21 26.86 23.47
N GLU A 68 -1.11 27.59 23.67
CA GLU A 68 -0.25 27.49 24.85
C GLU A 68 -1.03 27.83 26.14
N ASP A 69 -1.83 28.90 26.13
CA ASP A 69 -2.67 29.30 27.25
C ASP A 69 -3.73 28.22 27.59
N ILE A 70 -4.31 27.56 26.59
CA ILE A 70 -5.28 26.47 26.79
C ILE A 70 -4.58 25.19 27.26
N GLN A 71 -3.41 24.85 26.72
CA GLN A 71 -2.61 23.71 27.17
C GLN A 71 -2.22 23.85 28.65
N SER A 72 -1.79 25.04 29.07
CA SER A 72 -1.50 25.31 30.48
C SER A 72 -2.75 25.14 31.36
N LYS A 73 -3.94 25.54 30.89
CA LYS A 73 -5.20 25.29 31.62
C LYS A 73 -5.50 23.80 31.74
N ILE A 74 -5.33 23.04 30.67
CA ILE A 74 -5.55 21.58 30.64
C ILE A 74 -4.69 20.87 31.69
N GLU A 75 -3.43 21.31 31.88
CA GLU A 75 -2.54 20.76 32.91
C GLU A 75 -3.06 21.04 34.34
N THR A 76 -3.66 22.21 34.56
CA THR A 76 -4.11 22.64 35.90
C THR A 76 -5.52 22.20 36.29
N THR A 77 -6.41 21.97 35.32
CA THR A 77 -7.80 21.57 35.59
C THR A 77 -7.86 20.13 36.10
N GLU A 78 -8.76 19.80 37.01
CA GLU A 78 -9.03 18.41 37.43
C GLU A 78 -10.35 17.86 36.84
N ASN A 79 -11.22 18.74 36.35
CA ASN A 79 -12.48 18.39 35.71
C ASN A 79 -12.25 17.77 34.32
N VAL A 80 -12.67 16.52 34.16
CA VAL A 80 -12.50 15.74 32.93
C VAL A 80 -13.31 16.31 31.75
N ASP A 81 -14.54 16.75 31.98
CA ASP A 81 -15.41 17.30 30.92
C ASP A 81 -14.88 18.64 30.40
N GLU A 82 -14.35 19.47 31.31
CA GLU A 82 -13.71 20.72 30.95
C GLU A 82 -12.41 20.49 30.16
N LYS A 83 -11.60 19.50 30.53
CA LYS A 83 -10.41 19.12 29.75
C LYS A 83 -10.76 18.71 28.33
N GLU A 84 -11.76 17.85 28.15
CA GLU A 84 -12.17 17.41 26.81
C GLU A 84 -12.62 18.58 25.94
N ALA A 85 -13.40 19.52 26.51
CA ALA A 85 -13.79 20.73 25.80
C ALA A 85 -12.59 21.61 25.41
N LEU A 86 -11.58 21.71 26.27
CA LEU A 86 -10.35 22.47 26.00
C LEU A 86 -9.49 21.78 24.93
N TYR A 87 -9.34 20.46 24.94
CA TYR A 87 -8.65 19.73 23.88
C TYR A 87 -9.34 19.91 22.51
N GLY A 88 -10.69 19.90 22.49
CA GLY A 88 -11.46 20.22 21.30
C GLY A 88 -11.13 21.62 20.75
N GLN A 89 -11.02 22.61 21.63
CA GLN A 89 -10.61 23.97 21.25
C GLN A 89 -9.18 24.02 20.68
N VAL A 90 -8.24 23.29 21.27
CA VAL A 90 -6.86 23.20 20.75
C VAL A 90 -6.86 22.61 19.33
N ALA A 91 -7.63 21.55 19.09
CA ALA A 91 -7.75 20.94 17.76
C ALA A 91 -8.30 21.93 16.71
N ASP A 92 -9.29 22.74 17.08
CA ASP A 92 -9.84 23.75 16.17
C ASP A 92 -8.89 24.93 15.94
N LEU A 93 -8.18 25.40 16.98
CA LEU A 93 -7.15 26.42 16.84
C LEU A 93 -5.99 25.96 15.96
N ASN A 94 -5.60 24.69 16.04
CA ASN A 94 -4.59 24.10 15.15
C ASN A 94 -5.01 24.15 13.68
N LYS A 95 -6.29 23.92 13.36
CA LYS A 95 -6.82 24.08 11.99
C LYS A 95 -6.78 25.54 11.54
N VAL A 96 -7.11 26.48 12.44
CA VAL A 96 -7.03 27.92 12.14
C VAL A 96 -5.59 28.34 11.87
N ALA A 97 -4.64 27.88 12.70
CA ALA A 97 -3.21 28.14 12.49
C ALA A 97 -2.75 27.61 11.13
N TYR A 98 -3.11 26.38 10.78
CA TYR A 98 -2.78 25.78 9.47
C TYR A 98 -3.33 26.62 8.30
N GLN A 99 -4.59 27.07 8.36
CA GLN A 99 -5.18 27.92 7.32
C GLN A 99 -4.49 29.28 7.19
N GLN A 100 -4.04 29.86 8.31
CA GLN A 100 -3.26 31.11 8.30
C GLN A 100 -1.89 30.90 7.67
N GLU A 101 -1.20 29.81 8.03
CA GLU A 101 0.10 29.44 7.45
C GLU A 101 -0.02 29.25 5.94
N GLU A 102 -1.00 28.46 5.47
CA GLU A 102 -1.28 28.24 4.04
C GLU A 102 -1.51 29.53 3.26
N LYS A 103 -2.25 30.47 3.83
CA LYS A 103 -2.47 31.78 3.21
C LYS A 103 -1.14 32.54 3.04
N VAL A 104 -0.33 32.58 4.09
CA VAL A 104 0.99 33.25 4.05
C VAL A 104 1.91 32.55 3.06
N LEU A 105 1.91 31.22 2.99
CA LEU A 105 2.69 30.46 1.99
C LEU A 105 2.32 30.87 0.56
N GLY A 106 1.03 31.04 0.26
CA GLY A 106 0.57 31.53 -1.03
C GLY A 106 1.02 32.96 -1.35
N ASP A 107 1.11 33.82 -0.34
CA ASP A 107 1.56 35.21 -0.50
C ASP A 107 3.08 35.30 -0.75
N ILE A 108 3.90 34.50 -0.04
CA ILE A 108 5.36 34.51 -0.21
C ILE A 108 5.86 33.66 -1.38
N LEU A 109 5.02 32.77 -1.93
CA LEU A 109 5.39 31.84 -3.01
C LEU A 109 6.18 32.49 -4.16
N PRO A 110 5.78 33.67 -4.70
CA PRO A 110 6.53 34.29 -5.78
C PRO A 110 7.96 34.69 -5.41
N GLU A 111 8.18 35.16 -4.19
CA GLU A 111 9.52 35.51 -3.70
C GLU A 111 10.33 34.26 -3.35
N ALA A 112 9.71 33.26 -2.72
CA ALA A 112 10.35 32.00 -2.35
C ALA A 112 10.84 31.21 -3.57
N PHE A 113 10.04 31.16 -4.65
CA PHE A 113 10.44 30.45 -5.88
C PHE A 113 11.56 31.20 -6.62
N ALA A 114 11.50 32.54 -6.65
CA ALA A 114 12.58 33.36 -7.19
C ALA A 114 13.88 33.19 -6.38
N LEU A 115 13.78 33.11 -5.05
CA LEU A 115 14.91 32.86 -4.15
C LEU A 115 15.64 31.55 -4.49
N LEU A 116 14.89 30.44 -4.59
CA LEU A 116 15.49 29.15 -4.95
C LEU A 116 16.11 29.15 -6.35
N LYS A 117 15.46 29.79 -7.33
CA LYS A 117 16.02 29.94 -8.69
C LYS A 117 17.35 30.68 -8.64
N GLU A 118 17.42 31.76 -7.85
CA GLU A 118 18.63 32.57 -7.71
C GLU A 118 19.77 31.80 -7.05
N THR A 119 19.49 31.07 -5.96
CA THR A 119 20.47 30.18 -5.33
C THR A 119 20.98 29.13 -6.31
N ALA A 120 20.09 28.45 -7.03
CA ALA A 120 20.45 27.46 -8.04
C ALA A 120 21.30 28.06 -9.17
N ARG A 121 20.95 29.28 -9.62
CA ARG A 121 21.70 30.01 -10.65
C ARG A 121 23.11 30.36 -10.19
N ARG A 122 23.29 30.83 -8.95
CA ARG A 122 24.61 31.19 -8.42
C ARG A 122 25.53 29.97 -8.34
N TRP A 123 25.05 28.82 -7.87
CA TRP A 123 25.87 27.60 -7.91
C TRP A 123 26.24 27.18 -9.33
N ALA A 124 25.27 27.16 -10.24
CA ALA A 124 25.52 26.73 -11.62
C ALA A 124 26.51 27.65 -12.36
N GLN A 125 26.57 28.94 -12.02
CA GLN A 125 27.42 29.93 -12.69
C GLN A 125 28.77 30.15 -11.99
N ASN A 126 28.78 30.20 -10.66
CA ASN A 126 29.96 30.58 -9.87
C ASN A 126 30.75 29.36 -9.36
N GLY A 127 30.14 28.18 -9.32
CA GLY A 127 30.75 26.95 -8.77
C GLY A 127 30.77 26.86 -7.25
N GLU A 128 30.62 27.97 -6.54
CA GLU A 128 30.50 28.03 -5.09
C GLU A 128 29.68 29.25 -4.64
N ILE A 129 29.18 29.20 -3.41
CA ILE A 129 28.53 30.32 -2.71
C ILE A 129 29.27 30.54 -1.40
N ARG A 130 29.63 31.78 -1.07
CA ARG A 130 30.39 32.12 0.14
C ARG A 130 29.53 32.96 1.08
N VAL A 131 29.41 32.52 2.32
CA VAL A 131 28.50 33.09 3.33
C VAL A 131 29.17 33.10 4.69
N THR A 132 28.66 33.92 5.60
CA THR A 132 29.10 33.92 6.99
C THR A 132 28.75 32.59 7.64
N ALA A 133 29.74 31.93 8.27
CA ALA A 133 29.56 30.60 8.84
C ALA A 133 28.66 30.62 10.08
N SER A 134 27.56 29.87 10.05
CA SER A 134 26.69 29.56 11.19
C SER A 134 27.13 28.29 11.93
N ASP A 135 26.61 28.05 13.14
CA ASP A 135 26.90 26.82 13.89
C ASP A 135 26.50 25.58 13.09
N ARG A 136 25.36 25.66 12.39
CA ARG A 136 24.89 24.61 11.50
C ARG A 136 25.85 24.33 10.34
N ASP A 137 26.48 25.35 9.76
CA ASP A 137 27.49 25.15 8.72
C ASP A 137 28.69 24.35 9.25
N ARG A 138 29.08 24.58 10.52
CA ARG A 138 30.19 23.86 11.16
C ARG A 138 29.84 22.40 11.44
N GLU A 139 28.60 22.13 11.87
CA GLU A 139 28.09 20.77 12.04
C GLU A 139 28.03 20.01 10.70
N LEU A 140 27.54 20.67 9.64
CA LEU A 140 27.47 20.09 8.31
C LEU A 140 28.87 19.81 7.75
N ALA A 141 29.81 20.76 7.86
CA ALA A 141 31.18 20.57 7.38
C ALA A 141 31.94 19.42 8.05
N ALA A 142 31.51 18.97 9.24
CA ALA A 142 32.08 17.81 9.90
C ALA A 142 31.66 16.46 9.28
N THR A 143 30.51 16.41 8.60
CA THR A 143 29.89 15.17 8.12
C THR A 143 29.55 15.16 6.63
N LYS A 144 29.55 16.33 5.98
CA LYS A 144 29.13 16.55 4.59
C LYS A 144 30.27 17.18 3.79
N ASP A 145 30.35 16.83 2.51
CA ASP A 145 31.42 17.21 1.59
C ASP A 145 31.12 18.49 0.77
N PHE A 146 29.86 18.94 0.76
CA PHE A 146 29.39 20.16 0.08
C PHE A 146 29.58 21.46 0.89
N VAL A 147 29.99 21.40 2.16
CA VAL A 147 30.33 22.59 2.97
C VAL A 147 31.76 22.50 3.48
N VAL A 148 32.51 23.59 3.35
CA VAL A 148 33.86 23.74 3.94
C VAL A 148 33.92 25.04 4.73
N ILE A 149 34.57 25.02 5.89
CA ILE A 149 34.77 26.22 6.72
C ILE A 149 36.19 26.75 6.50
N GLU A 150 36.27 28.02 6.08
CA GLU A 150 37.52 28.78 5.95
C GLU A 150 37.44 30.05 6.81
N GLY A 151 38.08 30.02 7.99
CA GLY A 151 38.02 31.14 8.94
C GLY A 151 36.60 31.36 9.49
N ASP A 152 36.01 32.52 9.20
CA ASP A 152 34.65 32.89 9.55
C ASP A 152 33.63 32.66 8.41
N GLN A 153 34.08 32.15 7.26
CA GLN A 153 33.24 31.87 6.11
C GLN A 153 32.93 30.38 5.96
N ALA A 154 31.71 30.11 5.50
CA ALA A 154 31.29 28.81 4.99
C ALA A 154 31.23 28.86 3.46
N ILE A 155 31.91 27.92 2.81
CA ILE A 155 31.95 27.77 1.36
C ILE A 155 31.09 26.58 0.98
N TRP A 156 30.04 26.87 0.23
CA TRP A 156 29.10 25.88 -0.28
C TRP A 156 29.45 25.52 -1.71
N LYS A 157 29.90 24.29 -1.93
CA LYS A 157 30.37 23.80 -3.23
C LYS A 157 29.20 23.44 -4.15
N SER A 158 29.41 23.55 -5.46
CA SER A 158 28.49 23.04 -6.49
C SER A 158 28.69 21.56 -6.82
N GLU A 159 29.62 20.85 -6.19
CA GLU A 159 29.97 19.46 -6.49
C GLU A 159 30.10 18.64 -5.20
N TRP A 160 29.47 17.45 -5.16
CA TRP A 160 29.46 16.55 -4.00
C TRP A 160 29.09 15.10 -4.39
N ASP A 161 29.23 14.17 -3.44
CA ASP A 161 28.74 12.81 -3.59
C ASP A 161 27.25 12.68 -3.21
N ALA A 162 26.44 12.17 -4.14
CA ALA A 162 25.06 11.80 -3.90
C ALA A 162 24.90 10.27 -3.97
N ALA A 163 24.99 9.61 -2.80
CA ALA A 163 24.84 8.17 -2.64
C ALA A 163 25.83 7.32 -3.50
N GLY A 164 27.09 7.75 -3.55
CA GLY A 164 28.18 7.11 -4.29
C GLY A 164 28.29 7.56 -5.74
N THR A 165 27.61 8.65 -6.13
CA THR A 165 27.69 9.26 -7.47
C THR A 165 28.11 10.71 -7.33
N ALA A 166 29.23 11.09 -7.96
CA ALA A 166 29.65 12.49 -8.03
C ALA A 166 28.63 13.29 -8.86
N VAL A 167 28.02 14.29 -8.23
CA VAL A 167 27.06 15.21 -8.85
C VAL A 167 27.62 16.61 -8.90
N LYS A 168 27.34 17.32 -9.99
CA LYS A 168 27.58 18.74 -10.16
C LYS A 168 26.25 19.45 -10.32
N TRP A 169 26.04 20.53 -9.57
CA TRP A 169 24.90 21.41 -9.74
C TRP A 169 25.11 22.32 -10.95
N ASP A 170 24.42 22.02 -12.06
CA ASP A 170 24.44 22.78 -13.31
C ASP A 170 23.04 23.23 -13.75
N MET A 171 22.09 23.26 -12.81
CA MET A 171 20.66 23.41 -13.08
C MET A 171 20.11 24.79 -12.66
N VAL A 172 19.21 25.34 -13.47
CA VAL A 172 18.45 26.57 -13.19
C VAL A 172 17.00 26.36 -13.60
N HIS A 173 16.04 26.82 -12.77
CA HIS A 173 14.63 26.58 -13.05
C HIS A 173 14.12 27.29 -14.32
N TYR A 174 13.34 26.56 -15.13
CA TYR A 174 12.60 27.07 -16.28
C TYR A 174 11.20 27.59 -15.89
N ASP A 175 10.61 28.44 -16.74
CA ASP A 175 9.25 28.98 -16.53
C ASP A 175 8.19 27.86 -16.37
N VAL A 176 8.31 26.76 -17.13
CA VAL A 176 7.40 25.60 -17.02
C VAL A 176 7.53 24.86 -15.69
N GLN A 177 8.71 24.92 -15.07
CA GLN A 177 8.96 24.30 -13.77
C GLN A 177 8.32 25.11 -12.63
N PHE A 178 8.20 26.44 -12.76
CA PHE A 178 7.39 27.24 -11.84
C PHE A 178 5.90 26.91 -11.91
N ILE A 179 5.39 26.59 -13.09
CA ILE A 179 4.02 26.09 -13.25
C ILE A 179 3.87 24.79 -12.46
N GLY A 180 4.76 23.81 -12.70
CA GLY A 180 4.77 22.53 -11.97
C GLY A 180 4.86 22.71 -10.46
N GLY A 181 5.78 23.54 -9.97
CA GLY A 181 5.95 23.80 -8.53
C GLY A 181 4.73 24.44 -7.88
N THR A 182 4.04 25.33 -8.60
CA THR A 182 2.81 25.97 -8.11
C THR A 182 1.65 24.96 -8.03
N ILE A 183 1.51 24.10 -9.05
CA ILE A 183 0.52 23.02 -9.06
C ILE A 183 0.74 22.04 -7.90
N LEU A 184 1.99 21.66 -7.65
CA LEU A 184 2.34 20.79 -6.52
C LEU A 184 2.01 21.44 -5.16
N HIS A 185 2.29 22.73 -4.98
CA HIS A 185 1.94 23.44 -3.75
C HIS A 185 0.41 23.53 -3.53
N GLN A 186 -0.38 23.57 -4.61
CA GLN A 186 -1.85 23.54 -4.55
C GLN A 186 -2.45 22.19 -4.16
N GLY A 187 -1.64 21.15 -3.93
CA GLY A 187 -2.15 19.80 -3.64
C GLY A 187 -2.71 19.09 -4.87
N LYS A 188 -2.09 19.31 -6.03
CA LYS A 188 -2.49 18.71 -7.31
C LYS A 188 -1.36 17.86 -7.90
N ILE A 189 -1.67 17.13 -8.97
CA ILE A 189 -0.69 16.37 -9.73
C ILE A 189 -0.16 17.19 -10.91
N ALA A 190 1.15 17.39 -10.95
CA ALA A 190 1.85 17.98 -12.07
C ALA A 190 2.30 16.89 -13.04
N GLU A 191 1.61 16.76 -14.19
CA GLU A 191 2.08 15.90 -15.27
C GLU A 191 3.13 16.64 -16.10
N MET A 192 4.39 16.25 -15.92
CA MET A 192 5.55 16.81 -16.61
C MET A 192 6.29 15.72 -17.36
N ALA A 193 6.48 15.90 -18.66
CA ALA A 193 7.18 14.93 -19.50
C ALA A 193 8.56 14.56 -18.92
N THR A 194 9.00 13.33 -19.17
CA THR A 194 10.29 12.88 -18.64
C THR A 194 11.43 13.71 -19.23
N GLY A 195 12.36 14.16 -18.38
CA GLY A 195 13.42 15.09 -18.78
C GLY A 195 13.08 16.58 -18.60
N GLU A 196 11.89 16.92 -18.11
CA GLU A 196 11.56 18.31 -17.72
C GLU A 196 12.10 18.70 -16.31
N GLY A 197 12.86 17.82 -15.65
CA GLY A 197 13.51 18.11 -14.37
C GLY A 197 12.60 17.97 -13.15
N LYS A 198 11.81 16.89 -13.06
CA LYS A 198 10.84 16.65 -11.96
C LYS A 198 11.45 16.79 -10.55
N THR A 199 12.62 16.18 -10.32
CA THR A 199 13.34 16.29 -9.03
C THR A 199 13.64 17.76 -8.67
N LEU A 200 14.08 18.57 -9.65
CA LEU A 200 14.34 20.00 -9.46
C LEU A 200 13.04 20.81 -9.26
N VAL A 201 11.97 20.46 -9.96
CA VAL A 201 10.64 21.09 -9.78
C VAL A 201 10.15 20.89 -8.36
N GLY A 202 10.35 19.69 -7.80
CA GLY A 202 9.98 19.35 -6.44
C GLY A 202 10.61 20.25 -5.38
N THR A 203 11.81 20.80 -5.62
CA THR A 203 12.47 21.66 -4.62
C THR A 203 11.67 22.92 -4.28
N LEU A 204 10.92 23.45 -5.24
CA LEU A 204 10.11 24.66 -5.08
C LEU A 204 9.00 24.48 -4.02
N PRO A 205 8.03 23.56 -4.16
CA PRO A 205 7.00 23.32 -3.16
C PRO A 205 7.55 22.68 -1.89
N ILE A 206 8.59 21.83 -1.96
CA ILE A 206 9.17 21.21 -0.76
C ILE A 206 9.73 22.29 0.16
N PHE A 207 10.54 23.21 -0.38
CA PHE A 207 11.09 24.33 0.39
C PHE A 207 9.99 25.17 1.02
N LEU A 208 9.01 25.59 0.22
CA LEU A 208 7.92 26.46 0.68
C LEU A 208 7.10 25.83 1.82
N ASN A 209 6.67 24.57 1.65
CA ASN A 209 5.84 23.88 2.64
C ASN A 209 6.64 23.39 3.86
N ALA A 210 7.98 23.39 3.82
CA ALA A 210 8.82 23.07 4.97
C ALA A 210 9.07 24.27 5.90
N LEU A 211 8.87 25.51 5.43
CA LEU A 211 9.10 26.73 6.22
C LEU A 211 8.31 26.82 7.54
N PRO A 212 7.05 26.33 7.65
CA PRO A 212 6.31 26.34 8.91
C PRO A 212 6.87 25.39 9.98
N GLY A 213 7.73 24.44 9.61
CA GLY A 213 8.29 23.45 10.55
C GLY A 213 7.39 22.25 10.86
N ARG A 214 6.32 22.03 10.09
CA ARG A 214 5.39 20.89 10.24
C ARG A 214 5.87 19.58 9.60
N GLY A 215 6.99 19.61 8.88
CA GLY A 215 7.52 18.47 8.15
C GLY A 215 6.95 18.30 6.73
N VAL A 216 7.78 17.76 5.84
CA VAL A 216 7.43 17.39 4.45
C VAL A 216 7.94 16.00 4.15
N HIS A 217 7.08 15.11 3.69
CA HIS A 217 7.44 13.76 3.27
C HIS A 217 7.59 13.70 1.75
N VAL A 218 8.77 13.31 1.27
CA VAL A 218 9.07 13.12 -0.15
C VAL A 218 9.12 11.63 -0.44
N VAL A 219 8.12 11.15 -1.17
CA VAL A 219 7.91 9.72 -1.44
C VAL A 219 8.47 9.37 -2.81
N THR A 220 9.29 8.34 -2.87
CA THR A 220 9.85 7.80 -4.11
C THR A 220 9.52 6.31 -4.29
N VAL A 221 9.79 5.77 -5.48
CA VAL A 221 9.43 4.39 -5.85
C VAL A 221 10.39 3.34 -5.28
N ASN A 222 11.60 3.71 -4.89
CA ASN A 222 12.58 2.78 -4.32
C ASN A 222 13.61 3.51 -3.44
N ASP A 223 14.28 2.74 -2.60
CA ASP A 223 15.21 3.24 -1.59
C ASP A 223 16.43 3.94 -2.23
N TYR A 224 16.93 3.45 -3.36
CA TYR A 224 18.04 4.08 -4.08
C TYR A 224 17.69 5.49 -4.53
N LEU A 225 16.50 5.70 -5.11
CA LEU A 225 16.03 7.03 -5.50
C LEU A 225 15.82 7.93 -4.28
N ALA A 226 15.24 7.41 -3.20
CA ALA A 226 15.09 8.16 -1.95
C ALA A 226 16.46 8.66 -1.41
N LYS A 227 17.44 7.75 -1.34
CA LYS A 227 18.81 8.05 -0.84
C LYS A 227 19.57 8.99 -1.78
N ARG A 228 19.47 8.76 -3.09
CA ARG A 228 20.12 9.61 -4.10
C ARG A 228 19.53 11.01 -4.10
N ASP A 229 18.20 11.13 -4.17
CA ASP A 229 17.54 12.44 -4.33
C ASP A 229 17.57 13.25 -3.04
N SER A 230 17.53 12.59 -1.87
CA SER A 230 17.80 13.26 -0.60
C SER A 230 19.21 13.83 -0.54
N ALA A 231 20.24 13.04 -0.87
CA ALA A 231 21.63 13.52 -0.88
C ALA A 231 21.89 14.57 -1.98
N TRP A 232 21.24 14.41 -3.14
CA TRP A 232 21.41 15.32 -4.26
C TRP A 232 20.72 16.66 -4.01
N MET A 233 19.51 16.69 -3.46
CA MET A 233 18.78 17.94 -3.23
C MET A 233 19.07 18.55 -1.85
N ALA A 234 19.60 17.82 -0.86
CA ALA A 234 19.85 18.34 0.48
C ALA A 234 20.58 19.70 0.50
N PRO A 235 21.65 19.94 -0.29
CA PRO A 235 22.40 21.19 -0.17
C PRO A 235 21.57 22.44 -0.43
N ILE A 236 20.61 22.42 -1.36
CA ILE A 236 19.75 23.60 -1.62
C ILE A 236 18.86 23.92 -0.43
N PHE A 237 18.36 22.91 0.28
CA PHE A 237 17.51 23.10 1.45
C PHE A 237 18.32 23.48 2.69
N GLU A 238 19.45 22.80 2.90
CA GLU A 238 20.33 23.03 4.04
C GLU A 238 21.04 24.38 3.96
N PHE A 239 21.36 24.86 2.76
CA PHE A 239 21.86 26.23 2.56
C PHE A 239 20.85 27.27 3.06
N HIS A 240 19.55 27.00 2.89
CA HIS A 240 18.46 27.82 3.40
C HIS A 240 18.00 27.43 4.83
N GLY A 241 18.78 26.62 5.55
CA GLY A 241 18.57 26.33 6.97
C GLY A 241 17.57 25.22 7.30
N LEU A 242 17.08 24.47 6.32
CA LEU A 242 16.15 23.34 6.51
C LEU A 242 16.92 22.03 6.65
N SER A 243 16.50 21.10 7.53
CA SER A 243 17.11 19.76 7.64
C SER A 243 16.49 18.76 6.67
N VAL A 244 17.34 17.88 6.14
CA VAL A 244 16.95 16.82 5.20
C VAL A 244 17.56 15.51 5.67
N ASP A 245 16.73 14.47 5.73
CA ASP A 245 17.20 13.09 5.97
C ASP A 245 16.36 12.10 5.16
N CYS A 246 16.85 10.86 5.06
CA CYS A 246 16.16 9.76 4.39
C CYS A 246 15.98 8.58 5.33
N ILE A 247 14.72 8.16 5.53
CA ILE A 247 14.38 7.10 6.47
C ILE A 247 14.97 5.75 6.06
N ASP A 248 15.11 5.49 4.76
CA ASP A 248 15.72 4.26 4.22
C ASP A 248 17.22 4.11 4.57
N ASN A 249 17.87 5.12 5.13
CA ASN A 249 19.23 5.02 5.69
C ASN A 249 19.26 4.39 7.09
N HIS A 250 18.12 4.34 7.76
CA HIS A 250 18.04 4.07 9.19
C HIS A 250 17.19 2.83 9.45
N GLN A 251 17.61 2.03 10.42
CA GLN A 251 16.81 0.89 10.87
C GLN A 251 15.48 1.35 11.46
N PRO A 252 14.39 0.62 11.23
CA PRO A 252 13.11 0.89 11.88
C PRO A 252 13.17 1.00 13.40
N ASN A 253 12.29 1.81 13.99
CA ASN A 253 12.17 2.03 15.44
C ASN A 253 13.46 2.47 16.16
N SER A 254 14.49 2.89 15.42
CA SER A 254 15.75 3.40 15.97
C SER A 254 15.67 4.89 16.29
N GLU A 255 16.54 5.36 17.19
CA GLU A 255 16.67 6.80 17.48
C GLU A 255 17.01 7.61 16.22
N SER A 256 17.86 7.07 15.34
CA SER A 256 18.19 7.68 14.05
C SER A 256 16.97 7.83 13.14
N ARG A 257 16.05 6.84 13.13
CA ARG A 257 14.79 6.93 12.38
C ARG A 257 13.90 8.06 12.90
N ARG A 258 13.80 8.22 14.22
CA ARG A 258 13.08 9.35 14.85
C ARG A 258 13.72 10.69 14.48
N LYS A 259 15.05 10.77 14.51
CA LYS A 259 15.79 11.98 14.10
C LYS A 259 15.52 12.32 12.63
N ALA A 260 15.45 11.31 11.76
CA ALA A 260 15.12 11.52 10.35
C ALA A 260 13.73 12.15 10.19
N TYR A 261 12.70 11.62 10.85
CA TYR A 261 11.34 12.20 10.82
C TYR A 261 11.23 13.59 11.44
N ARG A 262 12.10 13.95 12.40
CA ARG A 262 12.18 15.30 12.98
C ARG A 262 12.85 16.32 12.04
N SER A 263 13.37 15.89 10.89
CA SER A 263 13.90 16.80 9.89
C SER A 263 12.79 17.63 9.23
N SER A 264 13.12 18.82 8.73
CA SER A 264 12.15 19.65 8.00
C SER A 264 11.61 18.91 6.76
N ILE A 265 12.45 18.09 6.13
CA ILE A 265 12.15 17.30 4.94
C ILE A 265 12.65 15.87 5.15
N THR A 266 11.77 14.91 4.91
CA THR A 266 12.02 13.48 5.12
C THR A 266 11.77 12.75 3.81
N TYR A 267 12.82 12.15 3.24
CA TYR A 267 12.71 11.30 2.05
C TYR A 267 12.48 9.84 2.45
N GLY A 268 11.68 9.12 1.66
CA GLY A 268 11.49 7.69 1.88
C GLY A 268 10.74 6.99 0.76
N THR A 269 10.58 5.67 0.89
CA THR A 269 9.66 4.90 0.07
C THR A 269 8.25 4.86 0.65
N ASN A 270 7.25 4.66 -0.20
CA ASN A 270 5.84 4.49 0.22
C ASN A 270 5.65 3.36 1.23
N ASN A 271 6.34 2.24 1.03
CA ASN A 271 6.31 1.09 1.94
C ASN A 271 6.84 1.48 3.33
N GLU A 272 8.00 2.12 3.41
CA GLU A 272 8.61 2.50 4.68
C GLU A 272 7.75 3.50 5.48
N PHE A 273 7.19 4.51 4.81
CA PHE A 273 6.24 5.44 5.44
C PHE A 273 4.99 4.74 5.96
N GLY A 274 4.39 3.84 5.18
CA GLY A 274 3.19 3.12 5.62
C GLY A 274 3.47 2.10 6.72
N PHE A 275 4.61 1.40 6.69
CA PHE A 275 5.00 0.48 7.76
C PHE A 275 5.38 1.19 9.06
N ASP A 276 6.04 2.35 9.00
CA ASP A 276 6.28 3.17 10.19
C ASP A 276 4.97 3.63 10.82
N TYR A 277 3.98 4.02 10.02
CA TYR A 277 2.63 4.31 10.54
C TYR A 277 1.99 3.10 11.22
N LEU A 278 2.06 1.92 10.61
CA LEU A 278 1.52 0.70 11.23
C LEU A 278 2.26 0.35 12.53
N ARG A 279 3.59 0.51 12.57
CA ARG A 279 4.42 0.29 13.77
C ARG A 279 4.11 1.29 14.88
N ASP A 280 3.97 2.57 14.54
CA ASP A 280 3.59 3.63 15.48
C ASP A 280 2.23 3.35 16.14
N ASN A 281 1.29 2.73 15.42
CA ASN A 281 0.01 2.32 16.00
C ASN A 281 0.07 1.00 16.78
N MET A 282 1.26 0.47 17.03
CA MET A 282 1.51 -0.73 17.86
C MET A 282 2.54 -0.50 18.98
N VAL A 283 3.08 0.71 19.13
CA VAL A 283 4.06 1.00 20.21
C VAL A 283 3.40 1.03 21.58
N ASN A 284 4.17 0.72 22.62
CA ASN A 284 3.69 0.71 24.01
C ASN A 284 4.09 1.94 24.81
N SER A 285 4.96 2.80 24.25
CA SER A 285 5.37 4.05 24.87
C SER A 285 5.38 5.20 23.85
N PRO A 286 5.03 6.45 24.24
CA PRO A 286 5.10 7.59 23.34
C PRO A 286 6.50 7.85 22.75
N GLU A 287 7.56 7.53 23.49
CA GLU A 287 8.95 7.74 23.08
C GLU A 287 9.36 6.83 21.93
N GLU A 288 8.63 5.73 21.71
CA GLU A 288 8.89 4.79 20.62
C GLU A 288 8.43 5.32 19.27
N LEU A 289 7.44 6.22 19.24
CA LEU A 289 6.86 6.79 18.01
C LEU A 289 7.93 7.43 17.12
N VAL A 290 7.87 7.13 15.83
CA VAL A 290 8.81 7.67 14.85
C VAL A 290 8.23 8.78 14.00
N GLN A 291 6.96 8.68 13.57
CA GLN A 291 6.34 9.68 12.72
C GLN A 291 5.80 10.88 13.50
N GLY A 292 5.86 12.04 12.87
CA GLY A 292 5.22 13.27 13.34
C GLY A 292 3.85 13.51 12.70
N GLU A 293 3.47 14.78 12.59
CA GLU A 293 2.27 15.20 11.86
C GLU A 293 2.36 14.80 10.37
N LEU A 294 1.30 14.19 9.83
CA LEU A 294 1.18 13.92 8.39
C LEU A 294 0.74 15.21 7.67
N ASN A 295 1.68 16.15 7.52
CA ASN A 295 1.39 17.49 7.01
C ASN A 295 1.32 17.54 5.47
N TYR A 296 2.49 17.48 4.79
CA TYR A 296 2.57 17.55 3.34
C TYR A 296 3.33 16.36 2.78
N ALA A 297 2.70 15.60 1.87
CA ALA A 297 3.34 14.56 1.09
C ALA A 297 3.44 14.97 -0.38
N ILE A 298 4.64 14.84 -0.95
CA ILE A 298 4.87 14.92 -2.39
C ILE A 298 5.32 13.55 -2.89
N VAL A 299 4.55 12.99 -3.81
CA VAL A 299 4.79 11.66 -4.38
C VAL A 299 5.44 11.81 -5.75
N ASP A 300 6.72 11.46 -5.86
CA ASP A 300 7.35 11.29 -7.18
C ASP A 300 6.83 10.01 -7.83
N GLU A 301 6.65 10.06 -9.15
CA GLU A 301 6.08 8.97 -9.94
C GLU A 301 4.73 8.49 -9.36
N VAL A 302 3.84 9.47 -9.09
CA VAL A 302 2.55 9.29 -8.41
C VAL A 302 1.68 8.20 -9.02
N ASP A 303 1.76 8.01 -10.33
CA ASP A 303 1.02 6.98 -11.06
C ASP A 303 1.48 5.56 -10.72
N SER A 304 2.72 5.36 -10.28
CA SER A 304 3.13 4.04 -9.80
C SER A 304 2.92 3.86 -8.32
N VAL A 305 3.14 4.88 -7.51
CA VAL A 305 2.94 4.76 -6.07
C VAL A 305 1.44 4.66 -5.72
N LEU A 306 0.59 5.51 -6.31
CA LEU A 306 -0.83 5.62 -5.95
C LEU A 306 -1.77 4.76 -6.81
N VAL A 307 -1.27 4.13 -7.89
CA VAL A 307 -2.06 3.26 -8.78
C VAL A 307 -1.46 1.86 -8.91
N ASP A 308 -0.18 1.73 -9.25
CA ASP A 308 0.44 0.41 -9.44
C ASP A 308 0.66 -0.32 -8.10
N ASP A 309 1.36 0.30 -7.16
CA ASP A 309 1.68 -0.27 -5.84
C ASP A 309 0.44 -0.36 -4.94
N ALA A 310 -0.56 0.48 -5.20
CA ALA A 310 -1.82 0.55 -4.46
C ALA A 310 -2.74 -0.67 -4.67
N ARG A 311 -2.28 -1.71 -5.38
CA ARG A 311 -3.01 -2.97 -5.57
C ARG A 311 -2.96 -3.88 -4.36
N THR A 312 -1.91 -3.76 -3.54
CA THR A 312 -1.70 -4.60 -2.36
C THR A 312 -1.69 -3.73 -1.11
N PRO A 313 -2.45 -4.07 -0.05
CA PRO A 313 -2.35 -3.39 1.22
C PRO A 313 -0.99 -3.67 1.89
N LEU A 314 -0.59 -2.79 2.79
CA LEU A 314 0.53 -3.02 3.71
C LEU A 314 0.00 -3.80 4.90
N ILE A 315 0.66 -4.90 5.25
CA ILE A 315 0.23 -5.82 6.31
C ILE A 315 1.43 -6.13 7.19
N ILE A 316 1.27 -5.97 8.50
CA ILE A 316 2.18 -6.54 9.50
C ILE A 316 1.50 -7.79 10.06
N SER A 317 2.19 -8.91 9.97
CA SER A 317 1.73 -10.19 10.51
C SER A 317 2.76 -10.75 11.49
N GLY A 318 2.29 -11.51 12.48
CA GLY A 318 3.13 -12.21 13.43
C GLY A 318 2.67 -13.66 13.65
N PRO A 319 3.54 -14.53 14.21
CA PRO A 319 3.23 -15.94 14.40
C PRO A 319 2.09 -16.12 15.40
N VAL A 320 1.21 -17.07 15.12
CA VAL A 320 0.14 -17.48 16.04
C VAL A 320 0.68 -18.55 17.00
N PRO A 321 0.48 -18.41 18.33
CA PRO A 321 0.97 -19.38 19.33
C PRO A 321 0.46 -20.82 19.15
N GLN A 322 -0.60 -21.03 18.37
CA GLN A 322 -1.19 -22.35 18.04
C GLN A 322 -1.04 -22.71 16.56
N GLY A 323 0.05 -22.27 15.91
CA GLY A 323 0.32 -22.47 14.48
C GLY A 323 0.49 -23.93 14.01
N ASP A 324 0.48 -24.90 14.92
CA ASP A 324 0.67 -26.34 14.64
C ASP A 324 -0.60 -27.09 14.20
N ARG A 325 -1.71 -26.38 13.91
CA ARG A 325 -2.97 -27.03 13.49
C ARG A 325 -3.04 -27.41 12.01
N GLN A 326 -2.20 -26.80 11.16
CA GLN A 326 -2.29 -26.99 9.71
C GLN A 326 -1.51 -28.23 9.27
N GLU A 327 -2.25 -29.26 8.83
CA GLU A 327 -1.76 -30.59 8.47
C GLU A 327 -1.04 -30.64 7.10
N PHE A 328 -0.24 -29.62 6.72
CA PHE A 328 0.41 -29.54 5.41
C PHE A 328 1.29 -30.76 5.10
N ASP A 329 2.09 -31.19 6.07
CA ASP A 329 2.98 -32.36 5.93
C ASP A 329 2.20 -33.67 5.75
N LEU A 330 1.02 -33.77 6.38
CA LEU A 330 0.15 -34.95 6.29
C LEU A 330 -0.60 -34.99 4.96
N LEU A 331 -1.08 -33.85 4.47
CA LEU A 331 -1.89 -33.77 3.25
C LEU A 331 -1.06 -33.72 1.97
N LYS A 332 0.16 -33.18 2.01
CA LYS A 332 1.04 -33.03 0.84
C LYS A 332 1.22 -34.32 0.02
N PRO A 333 1.52 -35.49 0.60
CA PRO A 333 1.64 -36.73 -0.17
C PRO A 333 0.37 -37.10 -0.94
N SER A 334 -0.81 -36.77 -0.41
CA SER A 334 -2.09 -37.01 -1.07
C SER A 334 -2.32 -36.04 -2.23
N VAL A 335 -1.94 -34.77 -2.05
CA VAL A 335 -1.97 -33.74 -3.10
C VAL A 335 -0.99 -34.07 -4.23
N ASP A 336 0.22 -34.52 -3.91
CA ASP A 336 1.20 -34.97 -4.91
C ASP A 336 0.61 -36.05 -5.81
N ARG A 337 -0.05 -37.06 -5.22
CA ARG A 337 -0.69 -38.15 -5.96
C ARG A 337 -1.81 -37.66 -6.87
N ILE A 338 -2.75 -36.86 -6.37
CA ILE A 338 -3.89 -36.41 -7.19
C ILE A 338 -3.44 -35.48 -8.33
N VAL A 339 -2.44 -34.62 -8.10
CA VAL A 339 -1.86 -33.76 -9.14
C VAL A 339 -1.15 -34.58 -10.21
N GLU A 340 -0.41 -35.63 -9.84
CA GLU A 340 0.25 -36.50 -10.79
C GLU A 340 -0.76 -37.30 -11.64
N VAL A 341 -1.82 -37.82 -11.02
CA VAL A 341 -2.90 -38.54 -11.72
C VAL A 341 -3.67 -37.60 -12.64
N GLN A 342 -3.96 -36.37 -12.22
CA GLN A 342 -4.55 -35.35 -13.07
C GLN A 342 -3.66 -35.08 -14.29
N LYS A 343 -2.35 -34.86 -14.11
CA LYS A 343 -1.40 -34.64 -15.22
C LYS A 343 -1.42 -35.78 -16.25
N LYS A 344 -1.43 -37.04 -15.79
CA LYS A 344 -1.54 -38.22 -16.66
C LYS A 344 -2.88 -38.25 -17.40
N THR A 345 -3.97 -37.99 -16.70
CA THR A 345 -5.34 -37.98 -17.25
C THR A 345 -5.49 -36.90 -18.33
N ILE A 346 -5.05 -35.68 -18.05
CA ILE A 346 -5.10 -34.56 -19.00
C ILE A 346 -4.23 -34.82 -20.22
N THR A 347 -3.05 -35.42 -20.06
CA THR A 347 -2.20 -35.78 -21.20
C THR A 347 -2.92 -36.76 -22.14
N GLY A 348 -3.65 -37.74 -21.59
CA GLY A 348 -4.50 -38.66 -22.35
C GLY A 348 -5.65 -37.94 -23.08
N ILE A 349 -6.44 -37.17 -22.35
CA ILE A 349 -7.57 -36.38 -22.87
C ILE A 349 -7.12 -35.42 -23.97
N PHE A 350 -5.98 -34.77 -23.79
CA PHE A 350 -5.43 -33.82 -24.76
C PHE A 350 -4.95 -34.51 -26.05
N ASN A 351 -4.33 -35.68 -25.93
CA ASN A 351 -3.95 -36.48 -27.11
C ASN A 351 -5.17 -36.99 -27.88
N GLU A 352 -6.25 -37.35 -27.16
CA GLU A 352 -7.53 -37.72 -27.77
C GLU A 352 -8.17 -36.52 -28.49
N ALA A 353 -8.18 -35.34 -27.85
CA ALA A 353 -8.65 -34.09 -28.47
C ALA A 353 -7.91 -33.81 -29.78
N LYS A 354 -6.57 -33.92 -29.80
CA LYS A 354 -5.76 -33.77 -31.02
C LYS A 354 -6.16 -34.74 -32.12
N LYS A 355 -6.34 -36.02 -31.80
CA LYS A 355 -6.75 -37.05 -32.78
C LYS A 355 -8.12 -36.77 -33.36
N LEU A 356 -9.10 -36.43 -32.51
CA LEU A 356 -10.48 -36.14 -32.93
C LEU A 356 -10.56 -34.88 -33.80
N ILE A 357 -9.82 -33.84 -33.43
CA ILE A 357 -9.74 -32.59 -34.21
C ILE A 357 -9.08 -32.85 -35.57
N ALA A 358 -7.96 -33.60 -35.60
CA ALA A 358 -7.29 -33.99 -36.84
C ALA A 358 -8.18 -34.87 -37.74
N ALA A 359 -9.05 -35.69 -37.17
CA ALA A 359 -10.04 -36.49 -37.89
C ALA A 359 -11.28 -35.70 -38.33
N GLY A 360 -11.35 -34.39 -38.06
CA GLY A 360 -12.47 -33.53 -38.44
C GLY A 360 -13.67 -33.54 -37.47
N ASN A 361 -13.62 -34.33 -36.39
CA ASN A 361 -14.67 -34.38 -35.37
C ASN A 361 -14.52 -33.23 -34.36
N LYS A 362 -14.91 -32.03 -34.79
CA LYS A 362 -14.77 -30.79 -34.01
C LYS A 362 -15.63 -30.78 -32.75
N LYS A 363 -16.78 -31.47 -32.72
CA LYS A 363 -17.70 -31.43 -31.57
C LYS A 363 -17.11 -32.16 -30.35
N GLU A 364 -16.72 -33.42 -30.53
CA GLU A 364 -16.11 -34.22 -29.45
C GLU A 364 -14.67 -33.80 -29.19
N GLY A 365 -13.92 -33.45 -30.24
CA GLY A 365 -12.58 -32.89 -30.11
C GLY A 365 -12.57 -31.57 -29.31
N GLY A 366 -13.53 -30.68 -29.55
CA GLY A 366 -13.69 -29.44 -28.78
C GLY A 366 -14.07 -29.69 -27.32
N PHE A 367 -14.94 -30.68 -27.05
CA PHE A 367 -15.28 -31.10 -25.69
C PHE A 367 -14.05 -31.60 -24.92
N LYS A 368 -13.28 -32.52 -25.50
CA LYS A 368 -12.04 -33.04 -24.89
C LYS A 368 -10.98 -31.94 -24.74
N LEU A 369 -10.93 -30.99 -25.66
CA LEU A 369 -10.05 -29.82 -25.57
C LEU A 369 -10.45 -28.89 -24.40
N LEU A 370 -11.75 -28.69 -24.17
CA LEU A 370 -12.26 -27.95 -23.01
C LEU A 370 -11.97 -28.67 -21.68
N GLN A 371 -12.10 -29.99 -21.63
CA GLN A 371 -11.70 -30.79 -20.47
C GLN A 371 -10.20 -30.62 -20.16
N ALA A 372 -9.34 -30.69 -21.20
CA ALA A 372 -7.91 -30.49 -21.04
C ALA A 372 -7.57 -29.09 -20.51
N PHE A 373 -8.27 -28.06 -21.02
CA PHE A 373 -8.12 -26.68 -20.60
C PHE A 373 -8.55 -26.43 -19.16
N ARG A 374 -9.72 -26.93 -18.74
CA ARG A 374 -10.20 -26.79 -17.36
C ARG A 374 -9.36 -27.56 -16.34
N GLY A 375 -8.73 -28.65 -16.77
CA GLY A 375 -7.91 -29.47 -15.88
C GLY A 375 -6.48 -28.96 -15.66
N LEU A 376 -5.78 -28.51 -16.71
CA LEU A 376 -4.42 -27.95 -16.64
C LEU A 376 -4.20 -26.87 -17.73
N PRO A 377 -4.72 -25.65 -17.54
CA PRO A 377 -4.69 -24.61 -18.57
C PRO A 377 -3.28 -24.07 -18.86
N LYS A 378 -2.40 -24.01 -17.84
CA LYS A 378 -0.98 -23.63 -17.97
C LYS A 378 -0.09 -24.69 -18.67
N ASN A 379 -0.64 -25.81 -19.14
CA ASN A 379 0.17 -26.85 -19.80
C ASN A 379 0.79 -26.35 -21.13
N ARG A 380 2.13 -26.34 -21.22
CA ARG A 380 2.88 -25.84 -22.39
C ARG A 380 2.47 -26.46 -23.73
N GLN A 381 2.16 -27.76 -23.75
CA GLN A 381 1.76 -28.44 -24.99
C GLN A 381 0.34 -28.05 -25.41
N LEU A 382 -0.56 -27.84 -24.45
CA LEU A 382 -1.91 -27.34 -24.68
C LEU A 382 -1.87 -25.90 -25.21
N ILE A 383 -1.10 -25.02 -24.56
CA ILE A 383 -0.94 -23.63 -24.98
C ILE A 383 -0.47 -23.55 -26.43
N LYS A 384 0.56 -24.32 -26.79
CA LYS A 384 1.08 -24.39 -28.17
C LYS A 384 0.03 -24.87 -29.17
N PHE A 385 -0.78 -25.85 -28.81
CA PHE A 385 -1.84 -26.35 -29.71
C PHE A 385 -2.99 -25.35 -29.86
N LEU A 386 -3.31 -24.60 -28.81
CA LEU A 386 -4.33 -23.54 -28.87
C LEU A 386 -3.88 -22.34 -29.72
N SER A 387 -2.58 -22.09 -29.88
CA SER A 387 -2.09 -21.07 -30.82
C SER A 387 -2.18 -21.48 -32.29
N GLU A 388 -2.38 -22.78 -32.59
CA GLU A 388 -2.57 -23.26 -33.96
C GLU A 388 -3.98 -22.89 -34.51
N GLU A 389 -4.09 -22.80 -35.84
CA GLU A 389 -5.26 -22.24 -36.51
C GLU A 389 -6.57 -22.96 -36.17
N GLY A 390 -7.57 -22.21 -35.69
CA GLY A 390 -8.93 -22.70 -35.43
C GLY A 390 -9.15 -23.43 -34.10
N ASN A 391 -8.10 -23.85 -33.39
CA ASN A 391 -8.24 -24.64 -32.15
C ASN A 391 -8.75 -23.80 -30.96
N ARG A 392 -8.27 -22.57 -30.80
CA ARG A 392 -8.76 -21.64 -29.76
C ARG A 392 -10.22 -21.25 -29.97
N ALA A 393 -10.61 -20.98 -31.22
CA ALA A 393 -12.00 -20.68 -31.56
C ALA A 393 -12.92 -21.89 -31.30
N LEU A 394 -12.41 -23.11 -31.54
CA LEU A 394 -13.12 -24.33 -31.20
C LEU A 394 -13.33 -24.47 -29.69
N LEU A 395 -12.28 -24.30 -28.89
CA LEU A 395 -12.33 -24.30 -27.43
C LEU A 395 -13.38 -23.30 -26.91
N GLN A 396 -13.32 -22.05 -27.35
CA GLN A 396 -14.23 -20.99 -26.90
C GLN A 396 -15.68 -21.23 -27.31
N LYS A 397 -15.90 -21.74 -28.54
CA LYS A 397 -17.24 -22.10 -28.99
C LYS A 397 -17.83 -23.24 -28.15
N THR A 398 -17.00 -24.23 -27.83
CA THR A 398 -17.39 -25.31 -26.93
C THR A 398 -17.66 -24.76 -25.53
N GLU A 399 -16.76 -23.95 -24.96
CA GLU A 399 -16.93 -23.30 -23.65
C GLU A 399 -18.25 -22.54 -23.57
N ALA A 400 -18.53 -21.66 -24.53
CA ALA A 400 -19.78 -20.89 -24.58
C ALA A 400 -21.04 -21.77 -24.63
N GLN A 401 -20.96 -22.95 -25.25
CA GLN A 401 -22.07 -23.90 -25.29
C GLN A 401 -22.35 -24.51 -23.91
N TYR A 402 -21.32 -24.80 -23.11
CA TYR A 402 -21.48 -25.41 -21.78
C TYR A 402 -21.66 -24.37 -20.67
N MET A 403 -21.23 -23.13 -20.88
CA MET A 403 -21.53 -22.00 -20.00
C MET A 403 -22.96 -21.44 -20.22
N ALA A 404 -23.62 -21.81 -21.32
CA ALA A 404 -25.02 -21.45 -21.56
C ALA A 404 -25.91 -21.97 -20.41
N ASP A 405 -26.98 -21.23 -20.11
CA ASP A 405 -27.90 -21.53 -19.00
C ASP A 405 -27.21 -21.63 -17.63
N ASN A 406 -26.34 -20.66 -17.33
CA ASN A 406 -25.68 -20.50 -16.02
C ASN A 406 -24.84 -21.71 -15.59
N ASN A 407 -23.96 -22.21 -16.49
CA ASN A 407 -23.03 -23.31 -16.24
C ASN A 407 -23.68 -24.66 -15.89
N ARG A 408 -24.99 -24.85 -16.11
CA ARG A 408 -25.72 -26.09 -15.75
C ARG A 408 -25.11 -27.36 -16.32
N GLU A 409 -24.51 -27.26 -17.50
CA GLU A 409 -23.93 -28.39 -18.23
C GLU A 409 -22.43 -28.57 -17.96
N MET A 410 -21.79 -27.66 -17.21
CA MET A 410 -20.36 -27.73 -16.91
C MET A 410 -19.91 -28.96 -16.12
N PRO A 411 -20.70 -29.51 -15.18
CA PRO A 411 -20.35 -30.77 -14.51
C PRO A 411 -20.08 -31.94 -15.47
N LYS A 412 -20.65 -31.91 -16.70
CA LYS A 412 -20.37 -32.95 -17.71
C LYS A 412 -18.94 -32.89 -18.24
N VAL A 413 -18.38 -31.69 -18.36
CA VAL A 413 -16.98 -31.47 -18.76
C VAL A 413 -16.06 -31.87 -17.61
N ASP A 414 -16.43 -31.52 -16.38
CA ASP A 414 -15.59 -31.72 -15.20
C ASP A 414 -15.58 -33.17 -14.69
N LYS A 415 -16.56 -33.99 -15.11
CA LYS A 415 -16.76 -35.38 -14.68
C LYS A 415 -15.50 -36.26 -14.69
N ASP A 416 -14.64 -36.12 -15.70
CA ASP A 416 -13.45 -36.97 -15.83
C ASP A 416 -12.23 -36.44 -15.07
N LEU A 417 -12.31 -35.19 -14.59
CA LEU A 417 -11.26 -34.47 -13.90
C LEU A 417 -11.29 -34.79 -12.40
N TYR A 418 -10.14 -34.68 -11.74
CA TYR A 418 -10.03 -34.81 -10.28
C TYR A 418 -10.15 -33.45 -9.57
N PHE A 419 -9.71 -32.39 -10.24
CA PHE A 419 -9.94 -31.02 -9.84
C PHE A 419 -10.02 -30.13 -11.08
N VAL A 420 -10.59 -28.93 -10.90
CA VAL A 420 -10.78 -27.94 -11.94
C VAL A 420 -10.03 -26.66 -11.56
N ILE A 421 -9.43 -26.01 -12.54
CA ILE A 421 -8.73 -24.74 -12.36
C ILE A 421 -9.51 -23.64 -13.08
N ASP A 422 -9.88 -22.61 -12.33
CA ASP A 422 -10.37 -21.35 -12.89
C ASP A 422 -9.26 -20.29 -12.80
N GLU A 423 -8.55 -20.09 -13.91
CA GLU A 423 -7.48 -19.07 -14.01
C GLU A 423 -8.02 -17.64 -13.83
N LYS A 424 -9.29 -17.37 -14.17
CA LYS A 424 -9.83 -16.02 -14.06
C LYS A 424 -10.03 -15.61 -12.61
N ASN A 425 -10.40 -16.58 -11.78
CA ASN A 425 -10.69 -16.37 -10.36
C ASN A 425 -9.54 -16.86 -9.44
N ASN A 426 -8.46 -17.42 -10.00
CA ASN A 426 -7.37 -18.05 -9.25
C ASN A 426 -7.87 -19.07 -8.20
N GLN A 427 -8.82 -19.90 -8.61
CA GLN A 427 -9.49 -20.90 -7.79
C GLN A 427 -9.22 -22.31 -8.32
N VAL A 428 -9.16 -23.26 -7.39
CA VAL A 428 -8.96 -24.68 -7.67
C VAL A 428 -9.93 -25.46 -6.81
N ASP A 429 -10.84 -26.18 -7.45
CA ASP A 429 -11.92 -26.91 -6.79
C ASP A 429 -11.79 -28.40 -7.08
N LEU A 430 -11.98 -29.22 -6.05
CA LEU A 430 -12.08 -30.66 -6.21
C LEU A 430 -13.41 -31.02 -6.87
N THR A 431 -13.37 -32.00 -7.78
CA THR A 431 -14.59 -32.62 -8.32
C THR A 431 -15.03 -33.77 -7.42
N ASP A 432 -16.24 -34.29 -7.62
CA ASP A 432 -16.73 -35.49 -6.93
C ASP A 432 -15.74 -36.67 -7.05
N LYS A 433 -15.16 -36.83 -8.25
CA LYS A 433 -14.15 -37.85 -8.54
C LYS A 433 -12.85 -37.59 -7.79
N GLY A 434 -12.47 -36.34 -7.61
CA GLY A 434 -11.33 -35.94 -6.78
C GLY A 434 -11.54 -36.24 -5.30
N VAL A 435 -12.72 -35.89 -4.77
CA VAL A 435 -13.11 -36.18 -3.39
C VAL A 435 -13.08 -37.69 -3.14
N GLU A 436 -13.71 -38.48 -4.02
CA GLU A 436 -13.71 -39.94 -3.91
C GLU A 436 -12.29 -40.51 -3.93
N TYR A 437 -11.44 -40.05 -4.86
CA TYR A 437 -10.05 -40.50 -4.96
C TYR A 437 -9.21 -40.14 -3.73
N MET A 438 -9.44 -38.98 -3.13
CA MET A 438 -8.74 -38.53 -1.92
C MET A 438 -9.22 -39.27 -0.67
N SER A 439 -10.49 -39.66 -0.61
CA SER A 439 -11.06 -40.44 0.50
C SER A 439 -10.69 -41.93 0.44
N GLN A 440 -10.18 -42.45 -0.69
CA GLN A 440 -9.76 -43.85 -0.81
C GLN A 440 -8.59 -44.18 0.12
N GLY A 441 -8.85 -45.04 1.12
CA GLY A 441 -7.86 -45.46 2.12
C GLY A 441 -8.00 -44.77 3.48
N ASN A 442 -8.92 -43.80 3.62
CA ASN A 442 -9.32 -43.23 4.90
C ASN A 442 -10.52 -43.99 5.51
N SER A 443 -10.60 -44.03 6.84
CA SER A 443 -11.71 -44.67 7.56
C SER A 443 -13.04 -43.90 7.46
N ASP A 444 -12.98 -42.63 7.07
CA ASP A 444 -14.14 -41.74 6.89
C ASP A 444 -14.34 -41.42 5.40
N PRO A 445 -15.45 -41.88 4.76
CA PRO A 445 -15.80 -41.50 3.40
C PRO A 445 -16.04 -40.00 3.19
N GLY A 446 -16.43 -39.29 4.26
CA GLY A 446 -16.69 -37.85 4.30
C GLY A 446 -15.49 -37.00 4.75
N PHE A 447 -14.29 -37.57 4.76
CA PHE A 447 -13.09 -36.93 5.33
C PHE A 447 -12.75 -35.53 4.76
N PHE A 448 -13.17 -35.26 3.52
CA PHE A 448 -12.99 -33.98 2.81
C PHE A 448 -14.33 -33.30 2.46
N VAL A 449 -15.44 -33.76 3.02
CA VAL A 449 -16.78 -33.20 2.79
C VAL A 449 -17.18 -32.38 4.02
N LEU A 450 -17.54 -31.12 3.81
CA LEU A 450 -18.04 -30.26 4.89
C LEU A 450 -19.49 -30.60 5.21
N PRO A 451 -19.84 -30.88 6.49
CA PRO A 451 -21.22 -31.06 6.90
C PRO A 451 -21.98 -29.73 6.87
N ASP A 452 -23.29 -29.80 6.61
CA ASP A 452 -24.18 -28.64 6.72
C ASP A 452 -24.57 -28.41 8.18
N ILE A 453 -23.88 -27.47 8.81
CA ILE A 453 -24.09 -27.11 10.22
C ILE A 453 -25.56 -26.73 10.47
N ALA A 454 -26.22 -26.01 9.56
CA ALA A 454 -27.58 -25.53 9.80
C ALA A 454 -28.56 -26.71 9.88
N THR A 455 -28.37 -27.70 9.02
CA THR A 455 -29.17 -28.92 9.02
C THR A 455 -28.89 -29.77 10.26
N GLU A 456 -27.62 -29.96 10.63
CA GLU A 456 -27.24 -30.75 11.81
C GLU A 456 -27.63 -30.08 13.14
N ILE A 457 -27.52 -28.75 13.25
CA ILE A 457 -28.03 -27.99 14.40
C ILE A 457 -29.55 -28.10 14.49
N ALA A 458 -30.27 -27.96 13.37
CA ALA A 458 -31.72 -28.10 13.38
C ALA A 458 -32.16 -29.53 13.77
N GLU A 459 -31.34 -30.55 13.49
CA GLU A 459 -31.55 -31.92 13.95
C GLU A 459 -31.24 -32.09 15.43
N LEU A 460 -30.18 -31.47 15.96
CA LEU A 460 -29.85 -31.45 17.39
C LEU A 460 -30.92 -30.73 18.21
N GLU A 461 -31.42 -29.59 17.74
CA GLU A 461 -32.47 -28.82 18.40
C GLU A 461 -33.81 -29.59 18.43
N LYS A 462 -34.07 -30.44 17.42
CA LYS A 462 -35.24 -31.34 17.41
C LYS A 462 -35.15 -32.47 18.44
N GLN A 463 -33.97 -32.78 18.97
CA GLN A 463 -33.78 -33.85 19.96
C GLN A 463 -34.20 -33.45 21.39
N ASN A 464 -34.52 -32.17 21.65
CA ASN A 464 -34.98 -31.66 22.96
C ASN A 464 -34.10 -32.11 24.14
N LEU A 465 -32.77 -32.05 23.97
CA LEU A 465 -31.82 -32.39 25.02
C LEU A 465 -31.83 -31.36 26.16
N PRO A 466 -31.36 -31.71 27.38
CA PRO A 466 -31.06 -30.71 28.41
C PRO A 466 -30.10 -29.65 27.87
N LYS A 467 -30.29 -28.37 28.23
CA LYS A 467 -29.50 -27.23 27.69
C LYS A 467 -27.98 -27.41 27.80
N GLU A 468 -27.49 -28.06 28.86
CA GLU A 468 -26.06 -28.35 29.04
C GLU A 468 -25.54 -29.41 28.04
N GLU A 469 -26.32 -30.45 27.77
CA GLU A 469 -25.97 -31.50 26.79
C GLU A 469 -26.13 -31.01 25.35
N GLU A 470 -27.16 -30.19 25.08
CA GLU A 470 -27.34 -29.52 23.79
C GLU A 470 -26.17 -28.59 23.47
N PHE A 471 -25.72 -27.81 24.46
CA PHE A 471 -24.56 -26.93 24.32
C PHE A 471 -23.29 -27.73 24.05
N ALA A 472 -23.02 -28.80 24.81
CA ALA A 472 -21.86 -29.66 24.60
C ALA A 472 -21.87 -30.34 23.23
N ALA A 473 -23.02 -30.81 22.75
CA ALA A 473 -23.16 -31.41 21.42
C ALA A 473 -22.98 -30.38 20.29
N LYS A 474 -23.52 -29.16 20.46
CA LYS A 474 -23.27 -28.04 19.54
C LYS A 474 -21.78 -27.67 19.52
N GLU A 475 -21.13 -27.60 20.68
CA GLU A 475 -19.70 -27.30 20.79
C GLU A 475 -18.85 -28.39 20.12
N GLU A 476 -19.17 -29.66 20.30
CA GLU A 476 -18.50 -30.78 19.63
C GLU A 476 -18.70 -30.75 18.10
N LEU A 477 -19.91 -30.44 17.64
CA LEU A 477 -20.22 -30.26 16.21
C LEU A 477 -19.41 -29.09 15.61
N TYR A 478 -19.39 -27.94 16.29
CA TYR A 478 -18.58 -26.80 15.85
C TYR A 478 -17.09 -27.12 15.83
N ARG A 479 -16.61 -27.91 16.79
CA ARG A 479 -15.21 -28.37 16.84
C ARG A 479 -14.88 -29.29 15.67
N ASP A 480 -15.70 -30.29 15.37
CA ASP A 480 -15.48 -31.20 14.23
C ASP A 480 -15.55 -30.44 12.90
N PHE A 481 -16.52 -29.53 12.75
CA PHE A 481 -16.62 -28.65 11.61
C PHE A 481 -15.38 -27.77 11.44
N ALA A 482 -14.88 -27.16 12.52
CA ALA A 482 -13.69 -26.31 12.48
C ALA A 482 -12.46 -27.09 11.99
N VAL A 483 -12.26 -28.32 12.50
CA VAL A 483 -11.14 -29.19 12.08
C VAL A 483 -11.27 -29.61 10.61
N LYS A 484 -12.47 -30.01 10.17
CA LYS A 484 -12.71 -30.39 8.76
C LYS A 484 -12.57 -29.20 7.81
N SER A 485 -13.07 -28.03 8.20
CA SER A 485 -12.95 -26.77 7.46
C SER A 485 -11.49 -26.37 7.27
N GLU A 486 -10.70 -26.40 8.35
CA GLU A 486 -9.27 -26.11 8.30
C GLU A 486 -8.50 -27.10 7.40
N ARG A 487 -8.89 -28.39 7.41
CA ARG A 487 -8.31 -29.40 6.53
C ARG A 487 -8.64 -29.18 5.05
N VAL A 488 -9.91 -28.94 4.73
CA VAL A 488 -10.36 -28.64 3.36
C VAL A 488 -9.67 -27.37 2.84
N HIS A 489 -9.54 -26.37 3.70
CA HIS A 489 -8.79 -25.15 3.41
C HIS A 489 -7.33 -25.43 3.07
N THR A 490 -6.62 -26.16 3.94
CA THR A 490 -5.22 -26.58 3.74
C THR A 490 -5.04 -27.33 2.41
N LEU A 491 -5.98 -28.22 2.09
CA LEU A 491 -6.00 -28.97 0.83
C LEU A 491 -6.17 -28.06 -0.39
N SER A 492 -7.10 -27.10 -0.33
CA SER A 492 -7.31 -26.12 -1.40
C SER A 492 -6.06 -25.27 -1.63
N GLN A 493 -5.39 -24.81 -0.57
CA GLN A 493 -4.16 -24.02 -0.67
C GLN A 493 -3.00 -24.84 -1.27
N LEU A 494 -2.85 -26.12 -0.90
CA LEU A 494 -1.88 -27.01 -1.53
C LEU A 494 -2.19 -27.21 -3.02
N LEU A 495 -3.43 -27.52 -3.39
CA LEU A 495 -3.81 -27.67 -4.80
C LEU A 495 -3.54 -26.39 -5.60
N LYS A 496 -3.84 -25.22 -5.01
CA LYS A 496 -3.53 -23.90 -5.58
C LYS A 496 -2.03 -23.69 -5.75
N ALA A 497 -1.22 -23.94 -4.73
CA ALA A 497 0.23 -23.85 -4.80
C ALA A 497 0.81 -24.75 -5.90
N TYR A 498 0.28 -25.95 -6.10
CA TYR A 498 0.77 -26.90 -7.11
C TYR A 498 0.36 -26.57 -8.55
N SER A 499 -0.78 -25.91 -8.74
CA SER A 499 -1.38 -25.73 -10.06
C SER A 499 -1.32 -24.31 -10.61
N LEU A 500 -1.32 -23.29 -9.74
CA LEU A 500 -1.34 -21.89 -10.15
C LEU A 500 0.00 -21.17 -9.94
N PHE A 501 0.85 -21.62 -9.00
CA PHE A 501 2.12 -20.96 -8.65
C PHE A 501 3.32 -21.77 -9.14
N GLU A 502 4.11 -21.22 -10.05
CA GLU A 502 5.34 -21.78 -10.57
C GLU A 502 6.57 -21.11 -9.96
N LYS A 503 7.60 -21.93 -9.73
CA LYS A 503 8.89 -21.45 -9.27
C LYS A 503 9.56 -20.65 -10.40
N ASP A 504 10.22 -19.57 -10.02
CA ASP A 504 10.89 -18.58 -10.89
C ASP A 504 9.93 -17.69 -11.72
N ASP A 505 8.61 -17.77 -11.47
CA ASP A 505 7.61 -16.87 -12.05
C ASP A 505 6.94 -16.06 -10.92
N GLU A 506 6.06 -16.68 -10.12
CA GLU A 506 5.39 -16.00 -9.01
C GLU A 506 6.25 -15.94 -7.72
N TYR A 507 7.21 -16.85 -7.54
CA TYR A 507 8.11 -16.87 -6.38
C TYR A 507 9.46 -17.51 -6.69
N VAL A 508 10.45 -17.27 -5.83
CA VAL A 508 11.78 -17.91 -5.85
C VAL A 508 12.11 -18.51 -4.49
N VAL A 509 13.01 -19.48 -4.46
CA VAL A 509 13.53 -20.06 -3.20
C VAL A 509 14.98 -19.64 -3.03
N ILE A 510 15.28 -18.87 -1.98
CA ILE A 510 16.61 -18.32 -1.70
C ILE A 510 16.91 -18.59 -0.22
N ASP A 511 18.11 -19.10 0.08
CA ASP A 511 18.56 -19.43 1.44
C ASP A 511 17.63 -20.37 2.22
N GLY A 512 16.85 -21.19 1.51
CA GLY A 512 15.86 -22.06 2.13
C GLY A 512 14.61 -21.33 2.59
N GLU A 513 14.26 -20.18 2.01
CA GLU A 513 13.03 -19.44 2.24
C GLU A 513 12.32 -19.14 0.91
N VAL A 514 10.99 -19.12 0.92
CA VAL A 514 10.17 -18.72 -0.23
C VAL A 514 10.08 -17.19 -0.26
N LYS A 515 10.53 -16.56 -1.35
CA LYS A 515 10.40 -15.12 -1.55
C LYS A 515 9.51 -14.81 -2.75
N ILE A 516 8.53 -13.94 -2.56
CA ILE A 516 7.57 -13.56 -3.60
C ILE A 516 8.25 -12.72 -4.68
N VAL A 517 7.90 -12.99 -5.94
CA VAL A 517 8.31 -12.17 -7.08
C VAL A 517 7.11 -11.36 -7.55
N ASP A 518 7.29 -10.05 -7.70
CA ASP A 518 6.30 -9.18 -8.31
C ASP A 518 6.20 -9.50 -9.82
N GLU A 519 5.02 -9.92 -10.27
CA GLU A 519 4.77 -10.35 -11.66
C GLU A 519 5.09 -9.26 -12.70
N GLN A 520 4.93 -7.98 -12.34
CA GLN A 520 5.10 -6.87 -13.26
C GLN A 520 6.53 -6.35 -13.31
N THR A 521 7.31 -6.57 -12.27
CA THR A 521 8.65 -5.98 -12.15
C THR A 521 9.75 -7.03 -12.06
N GLY A 522 9.41 -8.29 -11.79
CA GLY A 522 10.37 -9.36 -11.52
C GLY A 522 11.16 -9.17 -10.22
N ARG A 523 10.71 -8.26 -9.34
CA ARG A 523 11.38 -7.90 -8.09
C ARG A 523 11.05 -8.88 -6.98
N ILE A 524 12.04 -9.16 -6.14
CA ILE A 524 11.81 -9.90 -4.90
C ILE A 524 11.20 -8.95 -3.87
N MET A 525 10.04 -9.31 -3.34
CA MET A 525 9.32 -8.51 -2.37
C MET A 525 9.71 -8.96 -0.95
N GLU A 526 10.78 -8.38 -0.40
CA GLU A 526 11.26 -8.74 0.94
C GLU A 526 10.22 -8.43 2.03
N GLY A 527 10.12 -9.32 3.02
CA GLY A 527 9.16 -9.23 4.11
C GLY A 527 7.70 -9.53 3.72
N ARG A 528 7.40 -9.80 2.44
CA ARG A 528 6.04 -10.14 1.99
C ARG A 528 5.82 -11.65 1.98
N ARG A 529 4.62 -12.06 2.42
CA ARG A 529 4.14 -13.45 2.37
C ARG A 529 2.78 -13.52 1.70
N TYR A 530 2.47 -14.67 1.12
CA TYR A 530 1.12 -14.92 0.66
C TYR A 530 0.25 -15.16 1.90
N SER A 531 -0.88 -14.49 1.95
CA SER A 531 -1.81 -14.70 3.05
C SER A 531 -2.42 -16.11 2.98
N ASP A 532 -3.16 -16.46 4.02
CA ASP A 532 -4.10 -17.56 3.97
C ASP A 532 -3.53 -18.99 3.91
N GLY A 533 -2.36 -19.23 4.50
CA GLY A 533 -1.74 -20.56 4.42
C GLY A 533 -1.17 -20.88 3.03
N LEU A 534 -1.33 -20.00 2.03
CA LEU A 534 -0.79 -20.22 0.68
C LEU A 534 0.74 -20.19 0.69
N HIS A 535 1.35 -19.31 1.49
CA HIS A 535 2.80 -19.25 1.61
C HIS A 535 3.33 -20.55 2.21
N GLN A 536 2.69 -21.02 3.29
CA GLN A 536 2.98 -22.30 3.94
C GLN A 536 2.76 -23.47 2.98
N ALA A 537 1.73 -23.43 2.13
CA ALA A 537 1.50 -24.44 1.10
C ALA A 537 2.62 -24.46 0.04
N ILE A 538 3.17 -23.30 -0.34
CA ILE A 538 4.32 -23.19 -1.25
C ILE A 538 5.60 -23.67 -0.56
N GLU A 539 5.83 -23.32 0.70
CA GLU A 539 6.94 -23.83 1.51
C GLU A 539 6.88 -25.37 1.59
N ALA A 540 5.71 -25.92 1.91
CA ALA A 540 5.47 -27.36 1.94
C ALA A 540 5.75 -28.02 0.57
N LYS A 541 5.21 -27.44 -0.52
CA LYS A 541 5.44 -27.88 -1.90
C LYS A 541 6.93 -27.97 -2.23
N GLU A 542 7.69 -26.94 -1.87
CA GLU A 542 9.12 -26.84 -2.19
C GLU A 542 10.03 -27.58 -1.18
N ASN A 543 9.46 -28.25 -0.17
CA ASN A 543 10.16 -28.93 0.92
C ASN A 543 11.05 -27.98 1.73
N VAL A 544 10.58 -26.76 1.93
CA VAL A 544 11.18 -25.75 2.78
C VAL A 544 10.58 -25.85 4.19
N LYS A 545 11.27 -25.33 5.21
CA LYS A 545 10.74 -25.26 6.57
C LYS A 545 9.44 -24.48 6.56
N ILE A 546 8.34 -25.13 6.92
CA ILE A 546 7.02 -24.48 7.05
C ILE A 546 7.06 -23.59 8.28
N GLU A 547 6.80 -22.31 8.07
CA GLU A 547 6.75 -21.37 9.18
C GLU A 547 5.35 -21.29 9.78
N ALA A 548 5.27 -20.98 11.08
CA ALA A 548 4.01 -20.93 11.80
C ALA A 548 3.00 -20.02 11.09
N ALA A 549 1.72 -20.40 11.14
CA ALA A 549 0.65 -19.56 10.62
C ALA A 549 0.75 -18.15 11.21
N THR A 550 0.64 -17.14 10.35
CA THR A 550 0.78 -15.74 10.72
C THR A 550 -0.57 -15.07 10.75
N GLN A 551 -0.86 -14.29 11.80
CA GLN A 551 -2.06 -13.48 11.91
C GLN A 551 -1.75 -12.01 11.61
N THR A 552 -2.68 -11.32 10.98
CA THR A 552 -2.62 -9.88 10.74
C THR A 552 -2.68 -9.12 12.08
N PHE A 553 -1.64 -8.34 12.40
CA PHE A 553 -1.61 -7.45 13.56
C PHE A 553 -1.99 -6.02 13.20
N ALA A 554 -1.63 -5.58 12.00
CA ALA A 554 -1.99 -4.27 11.49
C ALA A 554 -2.03 -4.31 9.96
N THR A 555 -2.95 -3.56 9.36
CA THR A 555 -3.08 -3.45 7.91
C THR A 555 -3.56 -2.06 7.53
N ILE A 556 -3.08 -1.53 6.41
CA ILE A 556 -3.60 -0.30 5.79
C ILE A 556 -3.36 -0.33 4.27
N THR A 557 -4.30 0.20 3.49
CA THR A 557 -4.06 0.45 2.07
C THR A 557 -3.25 1.73 1.85
N LEU A 558 -2.40 1.77 0.82
CA LEU A 558 -1.67 2.99 0.45
C LEU A 558 -2.64 4.15 0.19
N GLN A 559 -3.81 3.85 -0.38
CA GLN A 559 -4.92 4.78 -0.58
C GLN A 559 -5.29 5.49 0.72
N ASN A 560 -5.67 4.74 1.76
CA ASN A 560 -6.09 5.31 3.02
C ASN A 560 -4.94 5.97 3.79
N TYR A 561 -3.71 5.44 3.67
CA TYR A 561 -2.54 6.09 4.25
C TYR A 561 -2.33 7.51 3.70
N PHE A 562 -2.30 7.67 2.37
CA PHE A 562 -2.07 8.99 1.76
C PHE A 562 -3.24 9.96 1.90
N ARG A 563 -4.48 9.46 2.10
CA ARG A 563 -5.65 10.29 2.41
C ARG A 563 -5.57 10.98 3.77
N MET A 564 -4.71 10.54 4.68
CA MET A 564 -4.54 11.16 6.01
C MET A 564 -3.71 12.44 6.01
N TYR A 565 -2.97 12.74 4.93
CA TYR A 565 -2.14 13.94 4.87
C TYR A 565 -3.01 15.20 4.75
N ASN A 566 -2.65 16.28 5.46
CA ASN A 566 -3.33 17.58 5.32
C ASN A 566 -3.26 18.10 3.88
N LYS A 567 -2.14 17.84 3.19
CA LYS A 567 -1.95 18.15 1.78
C LYS A 567 -1.16 17.03 1.09
N LEU A 568 -1.68 16.58 -0.05
CA LEU A 568 -1.05 15.56 -0.90
C LEU A 568 -0.84 16.14 -2.30
N ALA A 569 0.34 15.91 -2.87
CA ALA A 569 0.66 16.31 -4.23
C ALA A 569 1.47 15.20 -4.92
N GLY A 570 1.56 15.26 -6.24
CA GLY A 570 2.35 14.27 -6.97
C GLY A 570 2.87 14.78 -8.31
N MET A 571 3.93 14.16 -8.79
CA MET A 571 4.48 14.45 -10.11
C MET A 571 4.70 13.16 -10.88
N THR A 572 4.45 13.19 -12.18
CA THR A 572 4.72 12.05 -13.08
C THR A 572 4.76 12.53 -14.51
N GLY A 573 5.24 11.69 -15.43
CA GLY A 573 5.14 11.95 -16.87
C GLY A 573 3.82 11.52 -17.50
N THR A 574 2.96 10.79 -16.78
CA THR A 574 1.83 10.09 -17.39
C THR A 574 0.64 9.87 -16.42
N ALA A 575 0.00 10.93 -15.92
CA ALA A 575 -1.13 10.84 -15.00
C ALA A 575 -2.52 11.00 -15.67
N GLU A 576 -2.59 11.63 -16.85
CA GLU A 576 -3.82 12.01 -17.54
C GLU A 576 -4.74 10.80 -17.79
N THR A 577 -4.16 9.62 -18.00
CA THR A 577 -4.93 8.38 -18.23
C THR A 577 -5.71 7.96 -16.99
N GLU A 578 -5.16 8.20 -15.79
CA GLU A 578 -5.73 7.80 -14.50
C GLU A 578 -6.34 8.99 -13.73
N ALA A 579 -6.52 10.14 -14.38
CA ALA A 579 -7.02 11.35 -13.72
C ALA A 579 -8.39 11.15 -13.03
N GLY A 580 -9.24 10.29 -13.60
CA GLY A 580 -10.51 9.90 -12.99
C GLY A 580 -10.32 9.13 -11.67
N GLU A 581 -9.44 8.12 -11.67
CA GLU A 581 -9.12 7.32 -10.48
C GLU A 581 -8.47 8.17 -9.39
N LEU A 582 -7.48 9.00 -9.76
CA LEU A 582 -6.76 9.88 -8.83
C LEU A 582 -7.70 10.89 -8.15
N TRP A 583 -8.68 11.43 -8.88
CA TRP A 583 -9.71 12.30 -8.31
C TRP A 583 -10.74 11.54 -7.45
N GLU A 584 -11.19 10.38 -7.91
CA GLU A 584 -12.19 9.58 -7.20
C GLU A 584 -11.68 9.13 -5.83
N ILE A 585 -10.45 8.62 -5.77
CA ILE A 585 -9.83 8.08 -4.56
C ILE A 585 -9.19 9.18 -3.68
N TYR A 586 -8.33 10.02 -4.26
CA TYR A 586 -7.47 10.94 -3.49
C TYR A 586 -7.88 12.41 -3.57
N LYS A 587 -8.89 12.75 -4.39
CA LYS A 587 -9.25 14.16 -4.72
C LYS A 587 -8.08 14.94 -5.34
N LEU A 588 -7.18 14.25 -6.03
CA LEU A 588 -6.05 14.86 -6.73
C LEU A 588 -6.42 15.19 -8.18
N ASP A 589 -6.42 16.47 -8.50
CA ASP A 589 -6.57 16.96 -9.87
C ASP A 589 -5.26 16.81 -10.65
N VAL A 590 -5.34 16.34 -11.90
CA VAL A 590 -4.18 16.23 -12.82
C VAL A 590 -4.11 17.45 -13.74
N VAL A 591 -2.97 18.12 -13.75
CA VAL A 591 -2.69 19.27 -14.63
C VAL A 591 -1.52 18.93 -15.54
N VAL A 592 -1.75 18.98 -16.85
CA VAL A 592 -0.73 18.68 -17.86
C VAL A 592 0.10 19.92 -18.13
N ILE A 593 1.37 19.87 -17.75
CA ILE A 593 2.31 20.98 -17.87
C ILE A 593 2.91 20.99 -19.29
N PRO A 594 2.97 22.15 -19.97
CA PRO A 594 3.64 22.23 -21.27
C PRO A 594 5.14 21.92 -21.15
N THR A 595 5.71 21.31 -22.18
CA THR A 595 7.15 21.08 -22.26
C THR A 595 7.90 22.39 -22.47
N ASN A 596 9.12 22.49 -21.92
CA ASN A 596 9.98 23.67 -22.12
C ASN A 596 10.32 23.87 -23.60
N ARG A 597 10.53 22.75 -24.32
CA ARG A 597 10.78 22.73 -25.76
C ARG A 597 9.81 21.76 -26.46
N PRO A 598 9.40 22.05 -27.71
CA PRO A 598 8.52 21.15 -28.46
C PRO A 598 9.15 19.77 -28.69
N ILE A 599 8.36 18.71 -28.57
CA ILE A 599 8.80 17.32 -28.80
C ILE A 599 9.07 17.11 -30.30
N GLN A 600 10.26 16.62 -30.64
CA GLN A 600 10.66 16.27 -32.02
C GLN A 600 10.70 14.76 -32.29
N ARG A 601 10.27 13.93 -31.32
CA ARG A 601 10.27 12.47 -31.44
C ARG A 601 9.26 12.00 -32.48
N HIS A 602 9.69 11.10 -33.35
CA HIS A 602 8.83 10.43 -34.33
C HIS A 602 8.25 9.13 -33.77
N ASP A 603 6.98 9.17 -33.36
CA ASP A 603 6.24 8.00 -32.89
C ASP A 603 5.58 7.27 -34.07
N LYS A 604 6.12 6.09 -34.44
CA LYS A 604 5.65 5.29 -35.57
C LYS A 604 4.45 4.41 -35.18
N HIS A 605 3.64 4.02 -36.17
CA HIS A 605 2.55 3.05 -35.99
C HIS A 605 3.06 1.64 -35.73
N ASP A 606 2.31 0.87 -34.95
CA ASP A 606 2.66 -0.49 -34.55
C ASP A 606 2.85 -1.42 -35.74
N LEU A 607 3.88 -2.26 -35.67
CA LEU A 607 4.12 -3.34 -36.62
C LEU A 607 3.54 -4.63 -36.04
N VAL A 608 2.51 -5.16 -36.70
CA VAL A 608 1.78 -6.33 -36.21
C VAL A 608 2.14 -7.57 -37.03
N TYR A 609 2.55 -8.63 -36.33
CA TYR A 609 3.00 -9.91 -36.86
C TYR A 609 2.05 -11.04 -36.47
N LYS A 610 2.05 -12.14 -37.25
CA LYS A 610 1.22 -13.30 -36.96
C LYS A 610 1.80 -14.11 -35.80
N THR A 611 3.12 -14.27 -35.75
CA THR A 611 3.81 -15.09 -34.73
C THR A 611 4.88 -14.32 -33.96
N ASN A 612 5.22 -14.79 -32.76
CA ASN A 612 6.29 -14.22 -31.95
C ASN A 612 7.67 -14.36 -32.61
N ARG A 613 7.89 -15.44 -33.36
CA ARG A 613 9.16 -15.68 -34.05
C ARG A 613 9.46 -14.59 -35.09
N GLU A 614 8.47 -14.22 -35.88
CA GLU A 614 8.61 -13.15 -36.88
C GLU A 614 8.84 -11.79 -36.23
N LYS A 615 8.05 -11.49 -35.19
CA LYS A 615 8.19 -10.28 -34.37
C LYS A 615 9.63 -10.12 -33.86
N TYR A 616 10.19 -11.14 -33.21
CA TYR A 616 11.54 -11.06 -32.64
C TYR A 616 12.63 -10.96 -33.71
N ASN A 617 12.50 -11.65 -34.84
CA ASN A 617 13.44 -11.49 -35.95
C ASN A 617 13.45 -10.05 -36.47
N ALA A 618 12.28 -9.46 -36.69
CA ALA A 618 12.17 -8.08 -37.17
C ALA A 618 12.69 -7.04 -36.15
N VAL A 619 12.49 -7.29 -34.84
CA VAL A 619 13.09 -6.49 -33.77
C VAL A 619 14.62 -6.52 -33.86
N ILE A 620 15.22 -7.72 -34.01
CA ILE A 620 16.67 -7.89 -34.08
C ILE A 620 17.25 -7.19 -35.33
N GLU A 621 16.60 -7.34 -36.49
CA GLU A 621 17.02 -6.69 -37.73
C GLU A 621 16.98 -5.15 -37.63
N GLU A 622 15.96 -4.57 -37.00
CA GLU A 622 15.90 -3.13 -36.78
C GLU A 622 16.96 -2.66 -35.78
N ILE A 623 17.25 -3.42 -34.71
CA ILE A 623 18.35 -3.12 -33.79
C ILE A 623 19.69 -3.10 -34.53
N GLU A 624 19.97 -4.11 -35.36
CA GLU A 624 21.19 -4.20 -36.16
C GLU A 624 21.34 -2.99 -37.10
N LYS A 625 20.26 -2.61 -37.78
CA LYS A 625 20.25 -1.44 -38.67
C LYS A 625 20.50 -0.12 -37.94
N LEU A 626 19.86 0.09 -36.78
CA LEU A 626 19.98 1.33 -36.00
C LEU A 626 21.38 1.47 -35.38
N THR A 627 21.90 0.37 -34.84
CA THR A 627 23.24 0.34 -34.24
C THR A 627 24.33 0.53 -35.29
N ALA A 628 24.19 -0.06 -36.48
CA ALA A 628 25.08 0.19 -37.62
C ALA A 628 25.08 1.66 -38.07
N ALA A 629 23.97 2.38 -37.86
CA ALA A 629 23.87 3.82 -38.09
C ALA A 629 24.39 4.68 -36.91
N GLY A 630 25.02 4.07 -35.90
CA GLY A 630 25.55 4.76 -34.73
C GLY A 630 24.50 5.20 -33.71
N ARG A 631 23.22 4.84 -33.89
CA ARG A 631 22.15 5.26 -32.98
C ARG A 631 22.08 4.35 -31.76
N PRO A 632 21.92 4.89 -30.54
CA PRO A 632 21.59 4.09 -29.37
C PRO A 632 20.16 3.57 -29.44
N VAL A 633 19.96 2.37 -28.90
CA VAL A 633 18.66 1.67 -28.91
C VAL A 633 18.29 1.23 -27.51
N LEU A 634 17.09 1.62 -27.06
CA LEU A 634 16.47 1.10 -25.85
C LEU A 634 15.32 0.16 -26.23
N VAL A 635 15.45 -1.10 -25.84
CA VAL A 635 14.49 -2.17 -26.12
C VAL A 635 13.68 -2.44 -24.85
N GLY A 636 12.39 -2.13 -24.85
CA GLY A 636 11.49 -2.43 -23.73
C GLY A 636 10.78 -3.77 -23.93
N THR A 637 10.89 -4.66 -22.94
CA THR A 637 10.21 -5.97 -22.91
C THR A 637 9.25 -6.06 -21.74
N THR A 638 8.29 -6.99 -21.77
CA THR A 638 7.29 -7.19 -20.70
C THR A 638 7.73 -8.19 -19.62
N SER A 639 8.68 -9.08 -19.92
CA SER A 639 9.17 -10.08 -18.97
C SER A 639 10.68 -10.30 -19.04
N VAL A 640 11.24 -10.86 -17.96
CA VAL A 640 12.68 -11.21 -17.87
C VAL A 640 13.02 -12.30 -18.88
N GLU A 641 12.11 -13.25 -19.12
CA GLU A 641 12.29 -14.32 -20.11
C GLU A 641 12.51 -13.76 -21.52
N ILE A 642 11.68 -12.79 -21.95
CA ILE A 642 11.79 -12.14 -23.26
C ILE A 642 13.11 -11.36 -23.36
N SER A 643 13.48 -10.65 -22.28
CA SER A 643 14.76 -9.96 -22.21
C SER A 643 15.95 -10.91 -22.39
N GLN A 644 15.92 -12.09 -21.76
CA GLN A 644 16.97 -13.10 -21.90
C GLN A 644 17.00 -13.74 -23.30
N LEU A 645 15.82 -14.00 -23.88
CA LEU A 645 15.70 -14.52 -25.25
C LEU A 645 16.33 -13.55 -26.26
N LEU A 646 15.97 -12.27 -26.18
CA LEU A 646 16.54 -11.24 -27.05
C LEU A 646 18.03 -11.05 -26.81
N SER A 647 18.47 -11.08 -25.56
CA SER A 647 19.90 -11.03 -25.23
C SER A 647 20.68 -12.15 -25.92
N LYS A 648 20.25 -13.41 -25.79
CA LYS A 648 20.88 -14.56 -26.48
C LYS A 648 20.90 -14.37 -27.99
N ALA A 649 19.81 -13.88 -28.58
CA ALA A 649 19.73 -13.67 -30.02
C ALA A 649 20.68 -12.56 -30.52
N LEU A 650 20.82 -11.46 -29.76
CA LEU A 650 21.78 -10.38 -30.05
C LEU A 650 23.24 -10.84 -29.87
N GLN A 651 23.52 -11.70 -28.86
CA GLN A 651 24.85 -12.31 -28.68
C GLN A 651 25.25 -13.14 -29.91
N LEU A 652 24.32 -13.93 -30.47
CA LEU A 652 24.57 -14.72 -31.69
C LEU A 652 24.88 -13.85 -32.91
N ARG A 653 24.30 -12.64 -32.97
CA ARG A 653 24.57 -11.62 -34.00
C ARG A 653 25.80 -10.75 -33.70
N LYS A 654 26.50 -10.99 -32.58
CA LYS A 654 27.66 -10.21 -32.10
C LYS A 654 27.35 -8.73 -31.83
N ILE A 655 26.10 -8.41 -31.48
CA ILE A 655 25.69 -7.07 -31.09
C ILE A 655 25.92 -6.91 -29.59
N GLN A 656 26.77 -5.97 -29.20
CA GLN A 656 26.99 -5.65 -27.79
C GLN A 656 25.74 -5.00 -27.20
N HIS A 657 25.31 -5.49 -26.04
CA HIS A 657 24.13 -4.99 -25.36
C HIS A 657 24.24 -5.20 -23.86
N GLN A 658 23.41 -4.46 -23.12
CA GLN A 658 23.26 -4.56 -21.67
C GLN A 658 21.81 -4.89 -21.33
N VAL A 659 21.57 -5.62 -20.24
CA VAL A 659 20.23 -6.04 -19.81
C VAL A 659 19.94 -5.50 -18.43
N LEU A 660 18.80 -4.85 -18.28
CA LEU A 660 18.26 -4.30 -17.04
C LEU A 660 17.05 -5.14 -16.62
N ASN A 661 17.15 -5.81 -15.48
CA ASN A 661 16.15 -6.75 -14.98
C ASN A 661 15.54 -6.35 -13.63
N ALA A 662 15.63 -5.07 -13.26
CA ALA A 662 15.10 -4.48 -12.03
C ALA A 662 15.64 -5.07 -10.70
N LYS A 663 16.77 -5.78 -10.72
CA LYS A 663 17.37 -6.44 -9.54
C LYS A 663 18.38 -5.57 -8.79
N LEU A 664 19.14 -4.71 -9.47
CA LEU A 664 20.26 -3.97 -8.87
C LEU A 664 20.22 -2.49 -9.28
N HIS A 665 19.42 -1.69 -8.59
CA HIS A 665 19.11 -0.30 -8.98
C HIS A 665 20.34 0.59 -9.19
N LYS A 666 21.39 0.47 -8.37
CA LYS A 666 22.63 1.25 -8.55
C LYS A 666 23.33 0.91 -9.88
N LYS A 667 23.55 -0.37 -10.16
CA LYS A 667 24.17 -0.82 -11.43
C LYS A 667 23.29 -0.46 -12.63
N GLU A 668 21.98 -0.53 -12.47
CA GLU A 668 21.04 -0.13 -13.52
C GLU A 668 21.15 1.36 -13.84
N ALA A 669 21.26 2.22 -12.82
CA ALA A 669 21.46 3.65 -13.03
C ALA A 669 22.76 3.94 -13.80
N GLU A 670 23.85 3.24 -13.46
CA GLU A 670 25.14 3.33 -14.19
C GLU A 670 25.01 2.91 -15.66
N ILE A 671 24.33 1.79 -15.93
CA ILE A 671 24.02 1.31 -17.28
C ILE A 671 23.19 2.34 -18.06
N VAL A 672 22.13 2.86 -17.44
CA VAL A 672 21.21 3.81 -18.09
C VAL A 672 21.91 5.14 -18.41
N ALA A 673 22.81 5.60 -17.55
CA ALA A 673 23.61 6.80 -17.81
C ALA A 673 24.49 6.63 -19.07
N GLY A 674 24.99 5.42 -19.32
CA GLY A 674 25.75 5.05 -20.53
C GLY A 674 24.89 4.72 -21.76
N ALA A 675 23.58 4.50 -21.60
CA ALA A 675 22.70 4.03 -22.68
C ALA A 675 22.53 5.02 -23.84
N GLY A 676 22.88 6.29 -23.64
CA GLY A 676 22.79 7.36 -24.65
C GLY A 676 24.02 7.48 -25.56
N GLN A 677 25.03 6.63 -25.40
CA GLN A 677 26.26 6.66 -26.21
C GLN A 677 26.06 6.01 -27.59
N PRO A 678 26.82 6.40 -28.63
CA PRO A 678 26.69 5.86 -29.98
C PRO A 678 26.73 4.33 -30.03
N GLY A 679 25.77 3.72 -30.74
CA GLY A 679 25.71 2.27 -30.98
C GLY A 679 25.40 1.39 -29.75
N VAL A 680 25.14 1.96 -28.57
CA VAL A 680 24.81 1.19 -27.37
C VAL A 680 23.38 0.63 -27.45
N VAL A 681 23.24 -0.67 -27.17
CA VAL A 681 21.93 -1.33 -27.03
C VAL A 681 21.67 -1.65 -25.58
N THR A 682 20.52 -1.22 -25.08
CA THR A 682 20.06 -1.52 -23.72
C THR A 682 18.70 -2.21 -23.79
N ILE A 683 18.58 -3.38 -23.17
CA ILE A 683 17.32 -4.09 -23.00
C ILE A 683 16.81 -3.82 -21.59
N ALA A 684 15.60 -3.29 -21.48
CA ALA A 684 14.94 -3.02 -20.21
C ALA A 684 13.70 -3.89 -20.06
N THR A 685 13.69 -4.73 -19.03
CA THR A 685 12.47 -5.42 -18.60
C THR A 685 11.54 -4.42 -17.93
N ASN A 686 10.32 -4.31 -18.45
CA ASN A 686 9.29 -3.35 -18.09
C ASN A 686 9.83 -1.91 -18.05
N MET A 687 9.94 -1.35 -16.85
CA MET A 687 10.42 0.01 -16.62
C MET A 687 11.72 0.03 -15.80
N ALA A 688 12.57 -0.99 -15.91
CA ALA A 688 13.89 -0.99 -15.30
C ALA A 688 14.70 0.27 -15.69
N GLY A 689 15.48 0.81 -14.75
CA GLY A 689 16.16 2.10 -14.96
C GLY A 689 15.25 3.33 -14.87
N ARG A 690 14.15 3.26 -14.11
CA ARG A 690 13.29 4.43 -13.79
C ARG A 690 14.03 5.48 -12.96
N GLY A 691 13.64 6.74 -13.12
CA GLY A 691 14.22 7.86 -12.37
C GLY A 691 15.63 8.27 -12.81
N THR A 692 16.19 7.66 -13.87
CA THR A 692 17.49 8.03 -14.43
C THR A 692 17.34 8.56 -15.86
N ASP A 693 18.04 9.66 -16.16
CA ASP A 693 18.01 10.33 -17.46
C ASP A 693 19.04 9.74 -18.44
N ILE A 694 18.66 9.64 -19.72
CA ILE A 694 19.53 9.16 -20.80
C ILE A 694 20.00 10.40 -21.57
N LYS A 695 21.20 10.88 -21.25
CA LYS A 695 21.80 12.05 -21.90
C LYS A 695 22.39 11.64 -23.25
N LEU A 696 22.09 12.42 -24.30
CA LEU A 696 22.58 12.16 -25.66
C LEU A 696 23.76 13.08 -26.00
N SER A 697 24.80 12.50 -26.61
CA SER A 697 25.90 13.27 -27.19
C SER A 697 25.46 14.02 -28.46
N LYS A 698 26.25 15.00 -28.89
CA LYS A 698 25.96 15.76 -30.11
C LYS A 698 25.90 14.87 -31.35
N GLU A 699 26.84 13.93 -31.47
CA GLU A 699 26.90 12.93 -32.54
C GLU A 699 25.62 12.08 -32.61
N VAL A 700 25.12 11.63 -31.45
CA VAL A 700 23.88 10.85 -31.39
C VAL A 700 22.67 11.66 -31.82
N LYS A 701 22.59 12.95 -31.44
CA LYS A 701 21.50 13.84 -31.86
C LYS A 701 21.50 14.00 -33.38
N GLU A 702 22.67 14.19 -34.00
CA GLU A 702 22.83 14.28 -35.46
C GLU A 702 22.47 12.97 -36.17
N ALA A 703 22.76 11.82 -35.56
CA ALA A 703 22.37 10.50 -36.06
C ALA A 703 20.86 10.18 -35.94
N GLY A 704 20.04 11.10 -35.41
CA GLY A 704 18.59 10.94 -35.26
C GLY A 704 18.14 10.60 -33.83
N GLY A 705 19.04 10.68 -32.84
CA GLY A 705 18.74 10.52 -31.42
C GLY A 705 18.39 9.09 -31.01
N LEU A 706 17.96 8.94 -29.75
CA LEU A 706 17.62 7.66 -29.14
C LEU A 706 16.45 6.99 -29.88
N ALA A 707 16.61 5.70 -30.20
CA ALA A 707 15.55 4.87 -30.74
C ALA A 707 14.93 3.98 -29.65
N ILE A 708 13.61 4.03 -29.51
CA ILE A 708 12.84 3.20 -28.61
C ILE A 708 12.19 2.06 -29.41
N ILE A 709 12.41 0.83 -28.97
CA ILE A 709 11.78 -0.37 -29.51
C ILE A 709 10.96 -1.03 -28.40
N GLY A 710 9.63 -1.01 -28.51
CA GLY A 710 8.77 -1.82 -27.67
C GLY A 710 8.56 -3.19 -28.32
N THR A 711 8.90 -4.28 -27.62
CA THR A 711 8.77 -5.63 -28.19
C THR A 711 7.38 -6.21 -28.07
N GLU A 712 6.54 -5.56 -27.24
CA GLU A 712 5.13 -5.86 -26.99
C GLU A 712 4.43 -4.57 -26.50
N ARG A 713 3.11 -4.64 -26.38
CA ARG A 713 2.29 -3.64 -25.71
C ARG A 713 2.06 -4.05 -24.27
N HIS A 714 2.28 -3.14 -23.32
CA HIS A 714 1.97 -3.41 -21.93
C HIS A 714 0.46 -3.38 -21.70
N ASP A 715 0.00 -3.91 -20.57
CA ASP A 715 -1.41 -3.90 -20.18
C ASP A 715 -1.96 -2.47 -20.02
N SER A 716 -1.08 -1.51 -19.72
CA SER A 716 -1.42 -0.09 -19.61
C SER A 716 -0.73 0.76 -20.67
N ARG A 717 -1.50 1.68 -21.26
CA ARG A 717 -1.03 2.71 -22.20
C ARG A 717 -0.02 3.65 -21.54
N ARG A 718 -0.10 3.80 -20.22
CA ARG A 718 0.77 4.62 -19.40
C ARG A 718 2.22 4.15 -19.49
N VAL A 719 2.44 2.86 -19.26
CA VAL A 719 3.78 2.24 -19.32
C VAL A 719 4.38 2.40 -20.72
N ASP A 720 3.58 2.19 -21.77
CA ASP A 720 4.01 2.44 -23.15
C ASP A 720 4.40 3.90 -23.39
N ARG A 721 3.65 4.86 -22.84
CA ARG A 721 3.97 6.30 -22.91
C ARG A 721 5.26 6.62 -22.17
N GLN A 722 5.50 6.02 -21.01
CA GLN A 722 6.74 6.19 -20.25
C GLN A 722 7.95 5.65 -21.01
N LEU A 723 7.83 4.48 -21.64
CA LEU A 723 8.88 3.90 -22.48
C LEU A 723 9.20 4.82 -23.67
N ARG A 724 8.19 5.33 -24.38
CA ARG A 724 8.38 6.33 -25.45
C ARG A 724 9.07 7.60 -24.92
N GLY A 725 8.65 8.07 -23.75
CA GLY A 725 9.17 9.25 -23.05
C GLY A 725 10.65 9.15 -22.65
N ARG A 726 11.29 8.00 -22.84
CA ARG A 726 12.76 7.88 -22.74
C ARG A 726 13.48 8.61 -23.88
N ALA A 727 12.87 8.76 -25.05
CA ALA A 727 13.40 9.56 -26.17
C ALA A 727 12.65 10.90 -26.33
N GLY A 728 13.30 11.85 -27.00
CA GLY A 728 12.71 13.15 -27.33
C GLY A 728 12.72 14.20 -26.22
N ARG A 729 13.62 14.05 -25.22
CA ARG A 729 13.67 14.91 -24.03
C ARG A 729 14.21 16.29 -24.37
N GLN A 730 13.65 17.35 -23.77
CA GLN A 730 14.04 18.75 -24.04
C GLN A 730 14.10 19.10 -25.55
N GLY A 731 13.23 18.49 -26.35
CA GLY A 731 13.16 18.70 -27.80
C GLY A 731 14.24 17.99 -28.61
N ASP A 732 14.98 17.05 -28.02
CA ASP A 732 15.93 16.21 -28.75
C ASP A 732 15.23 15.38 -29.84
N PRO A 733 15.92 15.02 -30.93
CA PRO A 733 15.39 14.08 -31.91
C PRO A 733 15.30 12.67 -31.31
N GLY A 734 14.43 11.84 -31.90
CA GLY A 734 14.30 10.45 -31.50
C GLY A 734 13.20 9.74 -32.26
N SER A 735 13.06 8.44 -32.03
CA SER A 735 11.98 7.64 -32.65
C SER A 735 11.45 6.59 -31.69
N SER A 736 10.16 6.25 -31.79
CA SER A 736 9.60 5.09 -31.11
C SER A 736 8.86 4.17 -32.08
N GLN A 737 9.02 2.86 -31.89
CA GLN A 737 8.38 1.82 -32.68
C GLN A 737 7.98 0.65 -31.77
N PHE A 738 6.73 0.19 -31.86
CA PHE A 738 6.29 -1.02 -31.18
C PHE A 738 6.10 -2.15 -32.19
N TYR A 739 6.47 -3.35 -31.77
CA TYR A 739 6.32 -4.62 -32.47
C TYR A 739 5.35 -5.47 -31.66
N VAL A 740 4.30 -5.99 -32.29
CA VAL A 740 3.22 -6.72 -31.60
C VAL A 740 2.93 -8.01 -32.37
N SER A 741 2.68 -9.12 -31.66
CA SER A 741 2.21 -10.37 -32.25
C SER A 741 0.76 -10.67 -31.84
N LEU A 742 0.03 -11.39 -32.69
CA LEU A 742 -1.26 -11.99 -32.30
C LEU A 742 -1.12 -13.01 -31.15
N GLU A 743 0.09 -13.54 -30.92
CA GLU A 743 0.42 -14.45 -29.82
C GLU A 743 0.72 -13.74 -28.50
N ASP A 744 0.86 -12.41 -28.49
CA ASP A 744 1.15 -11.63 -27.28
C ASP A 744 -0.02 -11.73 -26.28
N ASN A 745 0.28 -11.65 -24.99
CA ASN A 745 -0.71 -11.85 -23.93
C ASN A 745 -1.92 -10.91 -24.07
N LEU A 746 -1.67 -9.61 -24.30
CA LEU A 746 -2.72 -8.61 -24.50
C LEU A 746 -3.64 -8.94 -25.70
N MET A 747 -3.04 -9.38 -26.82
CA MET A 747 -3.78 -9.73 -28.05
C MET A 747 -4.57 -11.04 -27.89
N ARG A 748 -4.00 -11.97 -27.12
CA ARG A 748 -4.63 -13.25 -26.75
C ARG A 748 -5.90 -13.06 -25.92
N LEU A 749 -5.92 -12.04 -25.07
CA LEU A 749 -7.07 -11.66 -24.25
C LEU A 749 -8.12 -10.85 -25.03
N PHE A 750 -7.72 -10.08 -26.05
CA PHE A 750 -8.61 -9.16 -26.77
C PHE A 750 -8.43 -9.17 -28.30
N GLY A 751 -9.40 -9.75 -29.01
CA GLY A 751 -9.65 -9.43 -30.42
C GLY A 751 -8.75 -10.09 -31.47
N SER A 752 -7.92 -11.07 -31.09
CA SER A 752 -7.12 -11.86 -32.03
C SER A 752 -7.96 -12.49 -33.15
N GLU A 753 -9.19 -12.94 -32.87
CA GLU A 753 -10.02 -13.68 -33.81
C GLU A 753 -10.49 -12.85 -35.02
N ARG A 754 -10.85 -11.56 -34.82
CA ARG A 754 -11.32 -10.69 -35.91
C ARG A 754 -10.15 -10.20 -36.76
N ILE A 755 -9.00 -9.95 -36.13
CA ILE A 755 -7.79 -9.50 -36.81
C ILE A 755 -7.19 -10.68 -37.59
N ALA A 756 -7.02 -11.85 -36.98
CA ALA A 756 -6.54 -13.07 -37.64
C ALA A 756 -7.41 -13.44 -38.86
N LYS A 757 -8.75 -13.50 -38.71
CA LYS A 757 -9.66 -13.76 -39.84
C LYS A 757 -9.54 -12.73 -40.97
N MET A 758 -9.22 -11.48 -40.65
CA MET A 758 -8.96 -10.45 -41.66
C MET A 758 -7.63 -10.69 -42.38
N MET A 759 -6.58 -11.09 -41.65
CA MET A 759 -5.27 -11.44 -42.22
C MET A 759 -5.38 -12.63 -43.18
N ASP A 760 -6.05 -13.70 -42.73
CA ASP A 760 -6.23 -14.91 -43.52
C ASP A 760 -7.09 -14.63 -44.77
N LYS A 761 -8.12 -13.78 -44.66
CA LYS A 761 -8.96 -13.37 -45.79
C LYS A 761 -8.25 -12.44 -46.78
N MET A 762 -7.25 -11.68 -46.33
CA MET A 762 -6.41 -10.83 -47.18
C MET A 762 -5.25 -11.59 -47.84
N GLY A 763 -5.08 -12.88 -47.54
CA GLY A 763 -4.04 -13.73 -48.15
C GLY A 763 -2.63 -13.40 -47.68
N HIS A 764 -2.48 -12.83 -46.48
CA HIS A 764 -1.19 -12.53 -45.88
C HIS A 764 -0.37 -13.81 -45.64
N LYS A 765 0.91 -13.78 -46.01
CA LYS A 765 1.85 -14.89 -45.84
C LYS A 765 2.71 -14.71 -44.58
N ASP A 766 3.34 -15.79 -44.14
CA ASP A 766 4.34 -15.76 -43.07
C ASP A 766 5.45 -14.74 -43.43
N GLY A 767 5.69 -13.79 -42.53
CA GLY A 767 6.59 -12.64 -42.70
C GLY A 767 5.92 -11.31 -43.08
N ASP A 768 4.63 -11.28 -43.42
CA ASP A 768 3.93 -10.03 -43.74
C ASP A 768 3.67 -9.18 -42.49
N VAL A 769 3.90 -7.87 -42.61
CA VAL A 769 3.66 -6.89 -41.55
C VAL A 769 2.41 -6.09 -41.83
N ILE A 770 1.53 -5.97 -40.85
CA ILE A 770 0.40 -5.04 -40.95
C ILE A 770 0.71 -3.77 -40.20
N GLN A 771 0.68 -2.66 -40.92
CA GLN A 771 0.81 -1.32 -40.38
C GLN A 771 -0.43 -0.51 -40.76
N HIS A 772 -1.44 -0.48 -39.88
CA HIS A 772 -2.68 0.25 -40.12
C HIS A 772 -3.25 0.88 -38.85
N SER A 773 -3.66 2.15 -38.94
CA SER A 773 -4.17 2.94 -37.80
C SER A 773 -5.37 2.31 -37.07
N MET A 774 -6.19 1.53 -37.80
CA MET A 774 -7.31 0.79 -37.22
C MET A 774 -6.87 -0.28 -36.21
N ILE A 775 -5.72 -0.93 -36.44
CA ILE A 775 -5.22 -2.00 -35.58
C ILE A 775 -4.63 -1.40 -34.30
N SER A 776 -3.78 -0.37 -34.41
CA SER A 776 -3.28 0.35 -33.23
C SER A 776 -4.42 0.87 -32.34
N ARG A 777 -5.50 1.42 -32.92
CA ARG A 777 -6.70 1.84 -32.16
C ARG A 777 -7.43 0.67 -31.50
N SER A 778 -7.37 -0.53 -32.07
CA SER A 778 -8.01 -1.72 -31.50
C SER A 778 -7.21 -2.23 -30.29
N ILE A 779 -5.88 -2.18 -30.37
CA ILE A 779 -4.96 -2.46 -29.27
C ILE A 779 -5.18 -1.46 -28.12
N GLU A 780 -5.25 -0.16 -28.42
CA GLU A 780 -5.50 0.86 -27.39
C GLU A 780 -6.83 0.64 -26.65
N ARG A 781 -7.88 0.15 -27.34
CA ARG A 781 -9.16 -0.22 -26.71
C ARG A 781 -9.02 -1.44 -25.80
N ALA A 782 -8.20 -2.42 -26.18
CA ALA A 782 -7.90 -3.57 -25.35
C ALA A 782 -7.19 -3.14 -24.06
N GLN A 783 -6.13 -2.31 -24.17
CA GLN A 783 -5.44 -1.76 -23.00
C GLN A 783 -6.41 -0.98 -22.10
N LYS A 784 -7.26 -0.11 -22.66
CA LYS A 784 -8.25 0.62 -21.86
C LYS A 784 -9.19 -0.30 -21.08
N LYS A 785 -9.60 -1.42 -21.67
CA LYS A 785 -10.47 -2.39 -21.00
C LYS A 785 -9.74 -3.14 -19.87
N VAL A 786 -8.44 -3.43 -20.03
CA VAL A 786 -7.60 -3.99 -18.95
C VAL A 786 -7.41 -2.97 -17.83
N GLU A 787 -7.13 -1.71 -18.17
CA GLU A 787 -7.03 -0.59 -17.23
C GLU A 787 -8.32 -0.45 -16.40
N GLU A 788 -9.50 -0.42 -17.05
CA GLU A 788 -10.81 -0.36 -16.40
C GLU A 788 -11.07 -1.55 -15.46
N ASN A 789 -10.66 -2.77 -15.85
CA ASN A 789 -10.80 -3.96 -15.00
C ASN A 789 -9.89 -3.89 -13.76
N ASN A 790 -8.63 -3.49 -13.95
CA ASN A 790 -7.67 -3.33 -12.87
C ASN A 790 -8.11 -2.23 -11.89
N PHE A 791 -8.67 -1.13 -12.41
CA PHE A 791 -9.30 -0.09 -11.60
C PHE A 791 -10.47 -0.64 -10.77
N GLY A 792 -11.33 -1.46 -11.38
CA GLY A 792 -12.44 -2.13 -10.66
C GLY A 792 -11.96 -3.00 -9.49
N ILE A 793 -10.87 -3.75 -9.67
CA ILE A 793 -10.26 -4.56 -8.60
C ILE A 793 -9.73 -3.67 -7.47
N ARG A 794 -8.98 -2.60 -7.80
CA ARG A 794 -8.43 -1.66 -6.80
C ARG A 794 -9.52 -0.92 -6.05
N LYS A 795 -10.55 -0.45 -6.77
CA LYS A 795 -11.70 0.22 -6.17
C LYS A 795 -12.41 -0.70 -5.17
N ARG A 796 -12.65 -1.95 -5.56
CA ARG A 796 -13.26 -2.92 -4.65
C ARG A 796 -12.40 -3.15 -3.42
N LEU A 797 -11.08 -3.33 -3.57
CA LEU A 797 -10.15 -3.48 -2.46
C LEU A 797 -10.21 -2.29 -1.48
N LEU A 798 -10.24 -1.06 -2.01
CA LEU A 798 -10.42 0.16 -1.23
C LEU A 798 -11.76 0.19 -0.49
N GLU A 799 -12.86 -0.22 -1.12
CA GLU A 799 -14.19 -0.23 -0.49
C GLU A 799 -14.27 -1.17 0.71
N TYR A 800 -13.56 -2.31 0.69
CA TYR A 800 -13.44 -3.19 1.88
C TYR A 800 -12.56 -2.53 2.96
N ASP A 801 -11.43 -1.92 2.58
CA ASP A 801 -10.56 -1.25 3.55
C ASP A 801 -11.18 0.04 4.12
N ASP A 802 -12.07 0.74 3.40
CA ASP A 802 -12.79 1.91 3.90
C ASP A 802 -13.70 1.56 5.10
N VAL A 803 -14.21 0.33 5.13
CA VAL A 803 -14.95 -0.19 6.30
C VAL A 803 -14.00 -0.39 7.48
N MET A 804 -12.87 -1.05 7.23
CA MET A 804 -11.82 -1.26 8.25
C MET A 804 -11.21 0.04 8.73
N ASN A 805 -11.05 1.04 7.86
CA ASN A 805 -10.45 2.32 8.20
C ASN A 805 -11.29 3.08 9.21
N LYS A 806 -12.63 3.06 9.07
CA LYS A 806 -13.52 3.67 10.06
C LYS A 806 -13.40 3.02 11.44
N GLN A 807 -13.26 1.70 11.48
CA GLN A 807 -13.06 0.95 12.72
C GLN A 807 -11.67 1.26 13.32
N ARG A 808 -10.65 1.28 12.46
CA ARG A 808 -9.27 1.63 12.79
C ARG A 808 -9.17 3.03 13.39
N ASP A 809 -9.83 4.02 12.82
CA ASP A 809 -9.82 5.40 13.33
C ASP A 809 -10.32 5.47 14.79
N VAL A 810 -11.37 4.70 15.12
CA VAL A 810 -11.91 4.62 16.49
C VAL A 810 -10.91 3.94 17.43
N ILE A 811 -10.38 2.78 17.03
CA ILE A 811 -9.48 2.00 17.87
C ILE A 811 -8.13 2.70 18.05
N TYR A 812 -7.56 3.28 16.99
CA TYR A 812 -6.30 4.00 17.06
C TYR A 812 -6.44 5.29 17.87
N LYS A 813 -7.60 5.96 17.83
CA LYS A 813 -7.89 7.07 18.74
C LYS A 813 -7.90 6.61 20.21
N ARG A 814 -8.65 5.55 20.55
CA ARG A 814 -8.68 4.98 21.91
C ARG A 814 -7.29 4.51 22.37
N ARG A 815 -6.53 3.87 21.47
CA ARG A 815 -5.15 3.43 21.72
C ARG A 815 -4.24 4.62 21.99
N LYS A 816 -4.31 5.68 21.18
CA LYS A 816 -3.53 6.91 21.38
C LYS A 816 -3.88 7.57 22.72
N ASN A 817 -5.16 7.63 23.06
CA ASN A 817 -5.61 8.15 24.36
C ASN A 817 -5.04 7.34 25.52
N ALA A 818 -5.01 6.01 25.42
CA ALA A 818 -4.37 5.13 26.41
C ALA A 818 -2.83 5.28 26.45
N LEU A 819 -2.18 5.48 25.30
CA LEU A 819 -0.73 5.65 25.22
C LEU A 819 -0.25 6.94 25.93
N PHE A 820 -0.91 8.07 25.64
CA PHE A 820 -0.56 9.37 26.22
C PHE A 820 -1.16 9.59 27.61
N GLY A 821 -2.34 9.02 27.89
CA GLY A 821 -3.08 9.16 29.16
C GLY A 821 -3.94 10.41 29.29
N GLU A 822 -3.69 11.43 28.46
CA GLU A 822 -4.34 12.75 28.52
C GLU A 822 -5.87 12.69 28.45
N HIS A 823 -6.41 11.80 27.62
CA HIS A 823 -7.84 11.59 27.41
C HIS A 823 -8.38 10.29 28.01
N LEU A 824 -7.51 9.47 28.60
CA LEU A 824 -7.87 8.10 29.01
C LEU A 824 -8.95 8.10 30.09
N LYS A 825 -8.89 9.03 31.05
CA LYS A 825 -9.90 9.14 32.11
C LYS A 825 -11.30 9.38 31.54
N PHE A 826 -11.43 10.22 30.51
CA PHE A 826 -12.70 10.44 29.81
C PHE A 826 -13.17 9.19 29.09
N ASP A 827 -12.27 8.50 28.41
CA ASP A 827 -12.57 7.22 27.75
C ASP A 827 -13.06 6.17 28.77
N ILE A 828 -12.42 6.05 29.94
CA ILE A 828 -12.86 5.12 31.01
C ILE A 828 -14.25 5.50 31.53
N MET A 829 -14.53 6.79 31.75
CA MET A 829 -15.88 7.22 32.18
C MET A 829 -16.93 6.85 31.13
N ASN A 830 -16.64 7.07 29.84
CA ASN A 830 -17.52 6.63 28.76
C ASN A 830 -17.66 5.11 28.70
N MET A 831 -16.58 4.34 28.94
CA MET A 831 -16.66 2.87 29.01
C MET A 831 -17.57 2.42 30.15
N ILE A 832 -17.48 3.04 31.34
CA ILE A 832 -18.38 2.74 32.47
C ILE A 832 -19.83 3.04 32.09
N TYR A 833 -20.10 4.18 31.45
CA TYR A 833 -21.44 4.55 30.99
C TYR A 833 -21.97 3.58 29.92
N GLU A 834 -21.17 3.24 28.92
CA GLU A 834 -21.50 2.29 27.85
C GLU A 834 -21.74 0.88 28.42
N THR A 835 -20.92 0.41 29.35
CA THR A 835 -21.10 -0.87 30.04
C THR A 835 -22.39 -0.89 30.87
N ALA A 836 -22.67 0.17 31.63
CA ALA A 836 -23.94 0.31 32.36
C ALA A 836 -25.14 0.29 31.40
N GLY A 837 -25.04 1.01 30.28
CA GLY A 837 -26.01 1.01 29.19
C GLY A 837 -26.28 -0.37 28.61
N SER A 838 -25.21 -1.10 28.28
CA SER A 838 -25.23 -2.45 27.74
C SER A 838 -25.95 -3.42 28.69
N ILE A 839 -25.54 -3.44 29.97
CA ILE A 839 -26.13 -4.30 31.00
C ILE A 839 -27.62 -3.97 31.21
N VAL A 840 -27.97 -2.69 31.35
CA VAL A 840 -29.36 -2.27 31.55
C VAL A 840 -30.21 -2.63 30.34
N ASN A 841 -29.78 -2.31 29.12
CA ASN A 841 -30.58 -2.56 27.92
C ASN A 841 -30.83 -4.06 27.70
N GLN A 842 -29.81 -4.90 27.93
CA GLN A 842 -29.92 -6.35 27.80
C GLN A 842 -30.87 -6.96 28.83
N THR A 843 -30.75 -6.56 30.09
CA THR A 843 -31.52 -7.17 31.20
C THR A 843 -32.92 -6.59 31.35
N LYS A 844 -33.11 -5.33 30.93
CA LYS A 844 -34.41 -4.64 31.00
C LYS A 844 -35.38 -5.13 29.92
N ALA A 845 -34.88 -5.60 28.77
CA ALA A 845 -35.70 -6.15 27.69
C ALA A 845 -36.64 -7.26 28.17
N ASP A 846 -36.11 -8.18 28.98
CA ASP A 846 -36.86 -9.30 29.57
C ASP A 846 -37.27 -9.08 31.04
N ASN A 847 -37.01 -7.88 31.59
CA ASN A 847 -37.16 -7.53 33.02
C ASN A 847 -36.47 -8.54 33.98
N ASN A 848 -35.30 -9.04 33.61
CA ASN A 848 -34.54 -10.03 34.38
C ASN A 848 -33.64 -9.35 35.43
N PHE A 849 -34.17 -9.10 36.62
CA PHE A 849 -33.43 -8.45 37.71
C PHE A 849 -32.25 -9.28 38.25
N LYS A 850 -32.36 -10.62 38.26
CA LYS A 850 -31.27 -11.48 38.75
C LYS A 850 -30.04 -11.42 37.84
N GLU A 851 -30.27 -11.42 36.53
CA GLU A 851 -29.19 -11.25 35.56
C GLU A 851 -28.57 -9.86 35.65
N PHE A 852 -29.40 -8.82 35.87
CA PHE A 852 -28.92 -7.47 36.12
C PHE A 852 -28.00 -7.40 37.36
N GLU A 853 -28.43 -8.00 38.48
CA GLU A 853 -27.61 -8.09 39.69
C GLU A 853 -26.28 -8.82 39.43
N PHE A 854 -26.33 -9.96 38.75
CA PHE A 854 -25.14 -10.73 38.41
C PHE A 854 -24.15 -9.94 37.54
N GLU A 855 -24.63 -9.28 36.47
CA GLU A 855 -23.78 -8.52 35.57
C GLU A 855 -23.20 -7.25 36.23
N ILE A 856 -23.93 -6.59 37.13
CA ILE A 856 -23.37 -5.46 37.91
C ILE A 856 -22.22 -5.93 38.81
N ILE A 857 -22.41 -7.02 39.56
CA ILE A 857 -21.36 -7.57 40.43
C ILE A 857 -20.15 -8.04 39.60
N LYS A 858 -20.39 -8.72 38.49
CA LYS A 858 -19.35 -9.26 37.62
C LYS A 858 -18.47 -8.18 37.00
N ASN A 859 -19.05 -7.06 36.55
CA ASN A 859 -18.30 -6.02 35.83
C ASN A 859 -17.81 -4.89 36.74
N PHE A 860 -18.60 -4.47 37.73
CA PHE A 860 -18.27 -3.34 38.60
C PHE A 860 -17.88 -3.74 40.03
N THR A 861 -18.03 -5.01 40.43
CA THR A 861 -17.74 -5.47 41.81
C THR A 861 -18.47 -4.68 42.91
N MET A 862 -19.61 -4.06 42.58
CA MET A 862 -20.42 -3.25 43.49
C MET A 862 -21.78 -3.90 43.75
N ASP A 863 -22.43 -3.46 44.83
CA ASP A 863 -23.82 -3.80 45.11
C ASP A 863 -24.77 -3.08 44.12
N VAL A 864 -25.94 -3.68 43.89
CA VAL A 864 -26.93 -3.12 42.97
C VAL A 864 -27.52 -1.81 43.54
N PRO A 865 -27.47 -0.68 42.81
CA PRO A 865 -27.89 0.62 43.33
C PRO A 865 -29.42 0.84 43.35
N VAL A 866 -30.19 -0.17 42.96
CA VAL A 866 -31.65 -0.11 42.82
C VAL A 866 -32.32 -1.37 43.37
N SER A 867 -33.51 -1.21 43.91
CA SER A 867 -34.35 -2.37 44.27
C SER A 867 -34.97 -3.02 43.02
N GLU A 868 -35.42 -4.28 43.13
CA GLU A 868 -36.15 -4.96 42.05
C GLU A 868 -37.38 -4.15 41.58
N SER A 869 -38.05 -3.47 42.51
CA SER A 869 -39.22 -2.64 42.22
C SER A 869 -38.83 -1.37 41.43
N GLU A 870 -37.72 -0.74 41.78
CA GLU A 870 -37.18 0.42 41.07
C GLU A 870 -36.69 0.01 39.68
N PHE A 871 -35.96 -1.11 39.56
CA PHE A 871 -35.52 -1.66 38.29
C PHE A 871 -36.71 -1.89 37.35
N LYS A 872 -37.82 -2.46 37.84
CA LYS A 872 -39.04 -2.69 37.03
C LYS A 872 -39.72 -1.40 36.59
N ASN A 873 -39.78 -0.39 37.44
CA ASN A 873 -40.56 0.84 37.21
C ASN A 873 -39.78 1.97 36.52
N MET A 874 -38.46 2.02 36.65
CA MET A 874 -37.63 3.06 36.04
C MET A 874 -37.48 2.84 34.54
N GLN A 875 -37.43 3.95 33.80
CA GLN A 875 -37.09 3.92 32.38
C GLN A 875 -35.60 3.68 32.19
N ALA A 876 -35.23 2.98 31.11
CA ALA A 876 -33.85 2.58 30.86
C ALA A 876 -32.84 3.75 30.97
N PRO A 877 -33.05 4.94 30.38
CA PRO A 877 -32.10 6.05 30.52
C PRO A 877 -31.83 6.47 31.97
N ALA A 878 -32.89 6.62 32.77
CA ALA A 878 -32.75 7.02 34.18
C ALA A 878 -32.09 5.93 35.04
N LEU A 879 -32.29 4.66 34.68
CA LEU A 879 -31.63 3.54 35.34
C LEU A 879 -30.14 3.50 34.98
N ILE A 880 -29.78 3.74 33.72
CA ILE A 880 -28.39 3.84 33.24
C ILE A 880 -27.66 4.94 34.01
N ASP A 881 -28.24 6.14 34.11
CA ASP A 881 -27.63 7.25 34.85
C ASP A 881 -27.40 6.92 36.33
N LYS A 882 -28.36 6.23 36.97
CA LYS A 882 -28.23 5.84 38.38
C LYS A 882 -27.12 4.80 38.60
N VAL A 883 -27.03 3.81 37.70
CA VAL A 883 -25.95 2.81 37.71
C VAL A 883 -24.60 3.47 37.47
N TYR A 884 -24.50 4.31 36.42
CA TYR A 884 -23.28 5.02 36.06
C TYR A 884 -22.75 5.88 37.20
N ASN A 885 -23.59 6.73 37.81
CA ASN A 885 -23.16 7.61 38.89
C ASN A 885 -22.65 6.84 40.11
N THR A 886 -23.30 5.72 40.43
CA THR A 886 -22.86 4.86 41.54
C THR A 886 -21.54 4.17 41.23
N ALA A 887 -21.41 3.63 40.02
CA ALA A 887 -20.18 2.97 39.55
C ALA A 887 -18.99 3.94 39.56
N VAL A 888 -19.15 5.16 39.03
CA VAL A 888 -18.08 6.17 39.03
C VAL A 888 -17.61 6.53 40.44
N GLU A 889 -18.54 6.62 41.40
CA GLU A 889 -18.19 6.90 42.80
C GLU A 889 -17.41 5.74 43.43
N ASP A 890 -17.87 4.50 43.22
CA ASP A 890 -17.19 3.29 43.69
C ASP A 890 -15.78 3.15 43.09
N TYR A 891 -15.65 3.42 41.78
CA TYR A 891 -14.36 3.41 41.09
C TYR A 891 -13.36 4.37 41.71
N LYS A 892 -13.79 5.60 42.02
CA LYS A 892 -12.93 6.60 42.69
C LYS A 892 -12.48 6.12 44.07
N GLN A 893 -13.37 5.51 44.84
CA GLN A 893 -13.06 4.96 46.16
C GLN A 893 -12.07 3.80 46.05
N LYS A 894 -12.26 2.90 45.08
CA LYS A 894 -11.35 1.79 44.80
C LYS A 894 -9.94 2.28 44.45
N LEU A 895 -9.83 3.27 43.56
CA LEU A 895 -8.53 3.86 43.19
C LEU A 895 -7.83 4.52 44.39
N ALA A 896 -8.59 5.19 45.28
CA ALA A 896 -8.03 5.78 46.50
C ALA A 896 -7.47 4.70 47.44
N LEU A 897 -8.20 3.60 47.64
CA LEU A 897 -7.75 2.46 48.45
C LEU A 897 -6.50 1.78 47.84
N LEU A 898 -6.45 1.65 46.52
CA LEU A 898 -5.30 1.07 45.82
C LEU A 898 -4.03 1.91 46.05
N LYS A 899 -4.14 3.25 45.99
CA LYS A 899 -3.03 4.17 46.30
C LYS A 899 -2.55 4.01 47.74
N GLU A 900 -3.49 3.99 48.69
CA GLU A 900 -3.18 3.84 50.11
C GLU A 900 -2.43 2.53 50.41
N LYS A 901 -2.83 1.42 49.77
CA LYS A 901 -2.14 0.13 49.89
C LYS A 901 -0.78 0.11 49.19
N ALA A 902 -0.65 0.75 48.03
CA ALA A 902 0.57 0.72 47.23
C ALA A 902 1.67 1.67 47.78
N PHE A 903 1.29 2.80 48.35
CA PHE A 903 2.24 3.85 48.75
C PHE A 903 3.32 3.39 49.74
N PRO A 904 3.02 2.64 50.82
CA PRO A 904 4.05 2.13 51.73
C PRO A 904 5.09 1.22 51.04
N ILE A 905 4.67 0.49 50.01
CA ILE A 905 5.55 -0.39 49.23
C ILE A 905 6.47 0.47 48.35
N ILE A 906 5.90 1.44 47.63
CA ILE A 906 6.66 2.37 46.77
C ILE A 906 7.63 3.22 47.57
N GLU A 907 7.19 3.77 48.71
CA GLU A 907 8.02 4.56 49.62
C GLU A 907 9.24 3.76 50.10
N ASN A 908 9.02 2.53 50.55
CA ASN A 908 10.09 1.64 51.02
C ASN A 908 11.10 1.35 49.89
N VAL A 909 10.61 1.03 48.69
CA VAL A 909 11.48 0.75 47.53
C VAL A 909 12.26 2.00 47.12
N TYR A 910 11.64 3.18 47.10
CA TYR A 910 12.32 4.43 46.75
C TYR A 910 13.38 4.83 47.79
N GLN A 911 13.07 4.75 49.08
CA GLN A 911 14.01 5.13 50.15
C GLN A 911 15.21 4.18 50.24
N ASN A 912 15.02 2.88 50.02
CA ASN A 912 16.08 1.88 50.16
C ASN A 912 16.83 1.57 48.87
N GLN A 913 16.20 1.73 47.70
CA GLN A 913 16.73 1.29 46.40
C GLN A 913 16.57 2.33 45.28
N GLY A 914 16.04 3.53 45.56
CA GLY A 914 15.73 4.53 44.53
C GLY A 914 16.92 5.09 43.76
N SER A 915 18.14 4.92 44.26
CA SER A 915 19.37 5.27 43.51
C SER A 915 19.79 4.21 42.48
N MET A 916 19.23 3.00 42.55
CA MET A 916 19.58 1.88 41.66
C MET A 916 18.65 1.73 40.45
N PHE A 917 17.37 2.11 40.57
CA PHE A 917 16.37 1.87 39.52
C PHE A 917 15.46 3.08 39.32
N LYS A 918 15.34 3.55 38.06
CA LYS A 918 14.38 4.60 37.66
C LYS A 918 12.99 4.01 37.35
N MET A 919 12.97 2.87 36.67
CA MET A 919 11.73 2.18 36.29
C MET A 919 11.58 0.92 37.13
N ILE A 920 10.38 0.68 37.66
CA ILE A 920 10.03 -0.53 38.41
C ILE A 920 8.89 -1.27 37.73
N GLN A 921 8.80 -2.57 37.98
CA GLN A 921 7.73 -3.44 37.50
C GLN A 921 6.78 -3.76 38.65
N VAL A 922 5.51 -3.38 38.52
CA VAL A 922 4.47 -3.64 39.51
C VAL A 922 3.44 -4.60 38.92
N PRO A 923 3.28 -5.82 39.45
CA PRO A 923 2.27 -6.74 38.99
C PRO A 923 0.89 -6.32 39.50
N PHE A 924 -0.10 -6.34 38.62
CA PHE A 924 -1.52 -6.23 38.96
C PHE A 924 -2.25 -7.48 38.49
N SER A 925 -3.17 -7.98 39.31
CA SER A 925 -4.00 -9.13 38.96
C SER A 925 -5.46 -8.93 39.33
N ASP A 926 -6.34 -9.43 38.48
CA ASP A 926 -7.79 -9.55 38.73
C ASP A 926 -8.18 -10.94 39.29
N GLY A 927 -7.18 -11.78 39.62
CA GLY A 927 -7.36 -13.17 40.07
C GLY A 927 -7.25 -14.22 38.95
N HIS A 928 -7.33 -13.82 37.68
CA HIS A 928 -7.22 -14.73 36.52
C HIS A 928 -6.08 -14.35 35.58
N ARG A 929 -5.91 -13.06 35.33
CA ARG A 929 -4.88 -12.45 34.52
C ARG A 929 -3.94 -11.65 35.43
N THR A 930 -2.66 -11.68 35.12
CA THR A 930 -1.65 -10.85 35.79
C THR A 930 -0.91 -10.06 34.73
N LEU A 931 -0.91 -8.74 34.87
CA LEU A 931 -0.23 -7.82 33.98
C LEU A 931 0.83 -7.07 34.77
N THR A 932 2.05 -7.03 34.22
CA THR A 932 3.17 -6.34 34.84
C THR A 932 3.29 -4.95 34.24
N ILE A 933 3.19 -3.94 35.10
CA ILE A 933 3.13 -2.54 34.69
C ILE A 933 4.46 -1.87 35.01
N VAL A 934 5.03 -1.20 34.02
CA VAL A 934 6.29 -0.48 34.17
C VAL A 934 5.96 0.97 34.55
N THR A 935 6.44 1.44 35.70
CA THR A 935 6.22 2.81 36.18
C THR A 935 7.53 3.48 36.62
N ASP A 936 7.57 4.81 36.56
CA ASP A 936 8.69 5.61 37.08
C ASP A 936 8.58 5.72 38.61
N LEU A 937 9.57 5.16 39.31
CA LEU A 937 9.58 5.05 40.77
C LEU A 937 9.58 6.41 41.45
N GLN A 938 10.33 7.38 40.92
CA GLN A 938 10.43 8.71 41.50
C GLN A 938 9.10 9.45 41.37
N LYS A 939 8.50 9.42 40.18
CA LYS A 939 7.18 10.03 39.96
C LYS A 939 6.10 9.37 40.83
N ALA A 940 6.13 8.04 40.96
CA ALA A 940 5.18 7.30 41.79
C ALA A 940 5.29 7.71 43.26
N TYR A 941 6.51 7.93 43.76
CA TYR A 941 6.72 8.45 45.12
C TYR A 941 6.25 9.90 45.28
N GLU A 942 6.72 10.82 44.43
CA GLU A 942 6.42 12.26 44.54
C GLU A 942 4.91 12.56 44.43
N THR A 943 4.21 11.79 43.61
CA THR A 943 2.77 11.93 43.36
C THR A 943 1.89 11.09 44.29
N HIS A 944 2.45 10.44 45.31
CA HIS A 944 1.71 9.55 46.21
C HIS A 944 0.90 8.47 45.46
N CYS A 945 1.57 7.81 44.51
CA CYS A 945 1.05 6.77 43.61
C CYS A 945 0.02 7.23 42.56
N GLU A 946 -0.26 8.52 42.37
CA GLU A 946 -1.14 8.97 41.27
C GLU A 946 -0.61 8.55 39.89
N SER A 947 0.70 8.69 39.68
CA SER A 947 1.31 8.25 38.41
C SER A 947 1.24 6.73 38.22
N LEU A 948 1.38 5.94 39.30
CA LEU A 948 1.24 4.48 39.24
C LEU A 948 -0.18 4.08 38.84
N ILE A 949 -1.20 4.75 39.37
CA ILE A 949 -2.60 4.50 38.97
C ILE A 949 -2.83 4.87 37.51
N THR A 950 -2.28 5.99 37.07
CA THR A 950 -2.38 6.39 35.66
C THR A 950 -1.69 5.33 34.77
N ASP A 951 -0.49 4.87 35.13
CA ASP A 951 0.21 3.83 34.39
C ASP A 951 -0.55 2.50 34.42
N PHE A 952 -1.24 2.19 35.53
CA PHE A 952 -2.15 1.06 35.63
C PHE A 952 -3.30 1.17 34.61
N GLU A 953 -4.05 2.27 34.64
CA GLU A 953 -5.13 2.53 33.67
C GLU A 953 -4.62 2.41 32.22
N LYS A 954 -3.49 3.07 31.90
CA LYS A 954 -2.90 3.05 30.55
C LYS A 954 -2.57 1.65 30.07
N ASN A 955 -1.79 0.90 30.83
CA ASN A 955 -1.26 -0.39 30.37
C ASN A 955 -2.36 -1.44 30.26
N ILE A 956 -3.33 -1.43 31.18
CA ILE A 956 -4.49 -2.33 31.14
C ILE A 956 -5.35 -2.02 29.92
N SER A 957 -5.74 -0.76 29.73
CA SER A 957 -6.53 -0.37 28.56
C SER A 957 -5.82 -0.69 27.26
N LEU A 958 -4.53 -0.37 27.15
CA LEU A 958 -3.73 -0.63 25.96
C LEU A 958 -3.65 -2.13 25.63
N GLY A 959 -3.35 -2.97 26.63
CA GLY A 959 -3.22 -4.41 26.44
C GLY A 959 -4.52 -5.09 26.01
N ILE A 960 -5.65 -4.72 26.63
CA ILE A 960 -6.97 -5.29 26.32
C ILE A 960 -7.47 -4.81 24.94
N ILE A 961 -7.23 -3.53 24.59
CA ILE A 961 -7.54 -3.02 23.24
C ILE A 961 -6.77 -3.82 22.19
N ASP A 962 -5.47 -4.06 22.40
CA ASP A 962 -4.64 -4.79 21.44
C ASP A 962 -5.05 -6.25 21.25
N GLU A 963 -5.33 -6.95 22.34
CA GLU A 963 -5.74 -8.35 22.28
C GLU A 963 -7.03 -8.50 21.47
N ASN A 964 -8.05 -7.71 21.81
CA ASN A 964 -9.35 -7.76 21.14
C ASN A 964 -9.27 -7.25 19.70
N TRP A 965 -8.51 -6.18 19.44
CA TRP A 965 -8.31 -5.68 18.08
C TRP A 965 -7.63 -6.70 17.17
N LYS A 966 -6.59 -7.39 17.65
CA LYS A 966 -5.93 -8.47 16.88
C LYS A 966 -6.91 -9.59 16.54
N ASN A 967 -7.74 -10.01 17.51
CA ASN A 967 -8.75 -11.05 17.29
C ASN A 967 -9.79 -10.60 16.26
N HIS A 968 -10.27 -9.37 16.36
CA HIS A 968 -11.21 -8.78 15.40
C HIS A 968 -10.61 -8.69 13.99
N LEU A 969 -9.34 -8.31 13.83
CA LEU A 969 -8.68 -8.32 12.51
C LEU A 969 -8.70 -9.70 11.86
N ARG A 970 -8.58 -10.77 12.63
CA ARG A 970 -8.69 -12.15 12.12
C ARG A 970 -10.12 -12.47 11.69
N GLU A 971 -11.10 -12.15 12.53
CA GLU A 971 -12.53 -12.35 12.21
C GLU A 971 -12.95 -11.56 10.96
N MET A 972 -12.38 -10.37 10.78
CA MET A 972 -12.59 -9.54 9.59
C MET A 972 -11.98 -10.14 8.32
N ASP A 973 -10.80 -10.76 8.42
CA ASP A 973 -10.18 -11.50 7.31
C ASP A 973 -11.04 -12.71 6.91
N ASP A 974 -11.58 -13.45 7.88
CA ASP A 974 -12.49 -14.58 7.67
C ASP A 974 -13.81 -14.14 7.04
N LEU A 975 -14.42 -13.07 7.57
CA LEU A 975 -15.67 -12.49 7.07
C LEU A 975 -15.54 -12.01 5.62
N ARG A 976 -14.39 -11.41 5.26
CA ARG A 976 -14.13 -10.97 3.89
C ARG A 976 -14.19 -12.11 2.88
N ARG A 977 -13.85 -13.33 3.30
CA ARG A 977 -13.87 -14.52 2.44
C ARG A 977 -15.24 -15.15 2.41
N SER A 978 -15.85 -15.37 3.58
CA SER A 978 -17.18 -15.97 3.67
C SER A 978 -18.22 -15.14 2.93
N SER A 979 -18.11 -13.81 2.98
CA SER A 979 -18.98 -12.89 2.23
C SER A 979 -18.90 -13.06 0.71
N GLN A 980 -17.81 -13.59 0.14
CA GLN A 980 -17.77 -13.91 -1.30
C GLN A 980 -18.76 -15.02 -1.68
N GLY A 981 -19.14 -15.89 -0.74
CA GLY A 981 -20.19 -16.89 -0.93
C GLY A 981 -21.57 -16.29 -1.20
N ALA A 982 -21.81 -15.03 -0.82
CA ALA A 982 -23.08 -14.34 -1.07
C ALA A 982 -23.38 -14.12 -2.57
N VAL A 983 -22.37 -14.25 -3.44
CA VAL A 983 -22.56 -14.19 -4.90
C VAL A 983 -23.51 -15.30 -5.37
N TYR A 984 -23.50 -16.47 -4.73
CA TYR A 984 -24.41 -17.59 -5.06
C TYR A 984 -25.89 -17.25 -4.76
N GLU A 985 -26.14 -16.32 -3.82
CA GLU A 985 -27.48 -15.84 -3.48
C GLU A 985 -27.91 -14.58 -4.26
N GLN A 986 -27.13 -14.15 -5.26
CA GLN A 986 -27.35 -12.90 -6.03
C GLN A 986 -27.37 -11.62 -5.17
N LYS A 987 -26.68 -11.62 -4.02
CA LYS A 987 -26.47 -10.43 -3.19
C LYS A 987 -25.07 -9.85 -3.45
N ASP A 988 -24.88 -8.56 -3.16
CA ASP A 988 -23.55 -7.94 -3.22
C ASP A 988 -22.74 -8.32 -1.96
N PRO A 989 -21.61 -9.04 -2.11
CA PRO A 989 -20.72 -9.39 -0.99
C PRO A 989 -20.30 -8.20 -0.13
N LEU A 990 -20.12 -7.02 -0.73
CA LEU A 990 -19.67 -5.84 0.00
C LEU A 990 -20.74 -5.32 0.97
N VAL A 991 -22.03 -5.47 0.61
CA VAL A 991 -23.14 -5.07 1.48
C VAL A 991 -23.23 -5.99 2.69
N ILE A 992 -23.12 -7.31 2.46
CA ILE A 992 -23.08 -8.30 3.54
C ILE A 992 -21.89 -8.05 4.45
N TYR A 993 -20.69 -7.87 3.87
CA TYR A 993 -19.49 -7.54 4.62
C TYR A 993 -19.68 -6.28 5.48
N LYS A 994 -20.26 -5.20 4.95
CA LYS A 994 -20.53 -3.95 5.69
C LYS A 994 -21.48 -4.16 6.87
N GLN A 995 -22.50 -5.00 6.72
CA GLN A 995 -23.47 -5.26 7.79
C GLN A 995 -22.85 -6.12 8.90
N GLU A 996 -22.30 -7.27 8.54
CA GLU A 996 -21.70 -8.21 9.49
C GLU A 996 -20.49 -7.59 10.21
N SER A 997 -19.64 -6.85 9.49
CA SER A 997 -18.48 -6.17 10.08
C SER A 997 -18.85 -5.11 11.11
N PHE A 998 -20.01 -4.45 10.95
CA PHE A 998 -20.50 -3.49 11.92
C PHE A 998 -20.94 -4.18 13.21
N PHE A 999 -21.60 -5.34 13.11
CA PHE A 999 -22.00 -6.14 14.26
C PHE A 999 -20.78 -6.68 15.01
N LEU A 1000 -19.84 -7.32 14.32
CA LEU A 1000 -18.58 -7.80 14.92
C LEU A 1000 -17.82 -6.68 15.62
N PHE A 1001 -17.71 -5.51 14.97
CA PHE A 1001 -17.04 -4.37 15.58
C PHE A 1001 -17.77 -3.84 16.82
N SER A 1002 -19.10 -3.77 16.79
CA SER A 1002 -19.89 -3.30 17.94
C SER A 1002 -19.76 -4.26 19.13
N GLU A 1003 -19.78 -5.57 18.87
CA GLU A 1003 -19.57 -6.61 19.88
C GLU A 1003 -18.15 -6.54 20.46
N MET A 1004 -17.13 -6.39 19.60
CA MET A 1004 -15.75 -6.21 20.05
C MET A 1004 -15.60 -4.96 20.93
N VAL A 1005 -16.21 -3.83 20.57
CA VAL A 1005 -16.15 -2.59 21.38
C VAL A 1005 -16.84 -2.78 22.74
N ASP A 1006 -18.01 -3.40 22.78
CA ASP A 1006 -18.71 -3.72 24.05
C ASP A 1006 -17.86 -4.66 24.93
N LYS A 1007 -17.24 -5.67 24.32
CA LYS A 1007 -16.32 -6.59 24.99
C LYS A 1007 -15.10 -5.87 25.56
N ILE A 1008 -14.45 -5.00 24.77
CA ILE A 1008 -13.31 -4.18 25.22
C ILE A 1008 -13.72 -3.35 26.44
N ASN A 1009 -14.86 -2.66 26.38
CA ASN A 1009 -15.34 -1.83 27.47
C ASN A 1009 -15.55 -2.66 28.74
N LYS A 1010 -16.26 -3.80 28.64
CA LYS A 1010 -16.53 -4.70 29.77
C LYS A 1010 -15.25 -5.28 30.37
N GLU A 1011 -14.31 -5.75 29.54
CA GLU A 1011 -13.04 -6.32 30.00
C GLU A 1011 -12.16 -5.27 30.69
N ILE A 1012 -12.03 -4.07 30.11
CA ILE A 1012 -11.28 -2.96 30.73
C ILE A 1012 -11.91 -2.58 32.06
N VAL A 1013 -13.22 -2.28 32.08
CA VAL A 1013 -13.93 -1.91 33.31
C VAL A 1013 -13.78 -3.01 34.35
N SER A 1014 -14.05 -4.27 34.00
CA SER A 1014 -13.95 -5.37 34.96
C SER A 1014 -12.54 -5.52 35.54
N PHE A 1015 -11.50 -5.40 34.71
CA PHE A 1015 -10.12 -5.48 35.19
C PHE A 1015 -9.77 -4.28 36.09
N LEU A 1016 -10.19 -3.07 35.73
CA LEU A 1016 -9.88 -1.87 36.51
C LEU A 1016 -10.52 -1.89 37.91
N TYR A 1017 -11.69 -2.51 38.07
CA TYR A 1017 -12.35 -2.68 39.38
C TYR A 1017 -11.77 -3.85 40.21
N LYS A 1018 -11.43 -4.97 39.55
CA LYS A 1018 -10.91 -6.16 40.22
C LYS A 1018 -9.40 -6.12 40.48
N GLY A 1019 -8.66 -5.33 39.71
CA GLY A 1019 -7.21 -5.28 39.72
C GLY A 1019 -6.67 -4.89 41.10
N GLU A 1020 -5.83 -5.75 41.66
CA GLU A 1020 -5.08 -5.49 42.89
C GLU A 1020 -3.61 -5.88 42.71
N ILE A 1021 -2.75 -5.30 43.55
CA ILE A 1021 -1.35 -5.74 43.65
C ILE A 1021 -1.35 -7.06 44.43
N PRO A 1022 -0.85 -8.18 43.85
CA PRO A 1022 -0.77 -9.45 44.56
C PRO A 1022 0.03 -9.32 45.87
N ALA A 1023 -0.44 -10.01 46.90
CA ALA A 1023 0.16 -10.00 48.24
C ALA A 1023 1.55 -10.63 48.31
#